data_AF-A0A511TF77-F1
#
_entry.id   AF-A0A511TF77-F1
#
_cell.length_a   1.000
_cell.length_b   1.000
_cell.length_c   1.000
_cell.angle_alpha   90.00
_cell.angle_beta   90.00
_cell.angle_gamma   90.00
#
_symmetry.space_group_name_H-M   'P 1'
#
loop_
_entity.id
_entity.type
_entity.pdbx_description
1 polymer ?
#
loop_
_entity_poly.entity_id
_entity_poly.type
_entity_poly.pdbx_seq_one_letter_code
_entity_poly.pdbx_strand_id
1 'polypeptide(L)'
;MHNTAPHHCKTVSEQKWSLSTFMEFYERVLGPRLFKPYGELLVREIRKDIRPDAPPTSILEVACGTGRITTHLYEDLARPLDLRLVATDLSKIAIDMAKKVVSEELRRDVTFHSDVDMADMPFADNSFDIIVCGFGLMFPPDKARVAREFKRVLRPGGKIYGTVFHYNELFDLARRQSQKHFGTPSAIMDAALSLTDPSAITRAFSLEGLCRGVSEVATSCPLSFHLDDPDTREFLFNACILLEEFNQCDTLTREGYLDTMLREFHEQVPTRDYQVKAWLLRGQVDQACKESVAPSPRPDFSALSAFRQLAPALVENPADRPLPLAEAQLLRPYHAMKAAFLAEHPAYPEAEVEALRGTEFSRLDALQEAYLDHVGGTLAPESLLAQDYQVLKSTILGNPHTGSKSSDAAFEKARAEIYRFFRCAPEEYEIIFTPNASGAIRLVAESFPFESGSEVLLTKDNHTSVHGLREYAKSKGASVKYVPLDKDLLILDSSMRRSLEKLDPRHPHLLAYPAQSNATGARHDLKWIPLAQEKGAMVLCDAAALVPQSRLDCSVHHPDFIAISFYKMFGHPTGAGCLLARRSSLRKLTPPSFAGGAVCYYSGPWSPTDRLLHRDDGKRFEVGTPNYASFHAIAQGFEFLSRLGLDELRARSTALARWLETRLLELRHDIKAQTPLCRIYGPPPEHKGATVMLNFFDCYNAVFPHALVKRTAESFGITVRNGCFCNLGAVQQATYTTAGAEHCELDKTEKILDCKTFDDKILNKGNCGAIRVSFGLGSNFRDAYRFYLFARCLLNTEGARLADTLADAPVN
;
A
#
# COMPACT_ATOMS: atom_id res chain seq x y z
N MET A 1 21.39 8.62 59.70
CA MET A 1 20.57 7.45 59.31
C MET A 1 20.06 7.70 57.90
N HIS A 2 20.51 6.87 56.97
CA HIS A 2 20.20 6.93 55.54
C HIS A 2 18.72 6.70 55.29
N ASN A 3 18.07 7.65 54.61
CA ASN A 3 16.78 7.42 53.97
C ASN A 3 17.03 7.22 52.47
N THR A 4 17.46 6.01 52.11
CA THR A 4 17.52 5.53 50.73
C THR A 4 16.12 5.09 50.31
N ALA A 5 15.27 6.04 49.94
CA ALA A 5 14.12 5.72 49.10
C ALA A 5 14.65 5.64 47.65
N PRO A 6 14.60 4.47 46.99
CA PRO A 6 14.93 4.41 45.58
C PRO A 6 13.90 5.25 44.82
N HIS A 7 14.34 6.34 44.20
CA HIS A 7 13.57 6.96 43.14
C HIS A 7 13.43 5.91 42.03
N HIS A 8 12.30 5.20 42.00
CA HIS A 8 11.93 4.43 40.83
C HIS A 8 11.80 5.41 39.67
N CYS A 9 12.81 5.43 38.80
CA CYS A 9 12.69 5.98 37.46
C CYS A 9 11.50 5.23 36.83
N LYS A 10 10.39 5.93 36.56
CA LYS A 10 9.26 5.31 35.86
C LYS A 10 9.77 4.80 34.53
N THR A 11 9.61 3.51 34.27
CA THR A 11 9.89 2.85 32.99
C THR A 11 9.13 3.59 31.88
N VAL A 12 9.85 4.24 30.95
CA VAL A 12 9.21 5.09 29.92
C VAL A 12 8.37 4.24 28.97
N SER A 13 8.79 3.00 28.68
CA SER A 13 8.07 2.09 27.78
C SER A 13 6.78 1.49 28.33
N GLU A 14 6.48 1.67 29.62
CA GLU A 14 5.17 1.35 30.20
C GLU A 14 4.11 2.42 29.92
N GLN A 15 4.51 3.60 29.44
CA GLN A 15 3.58 4.64 29.06
C GLN A 15 2.77 4.17 27.83
N LYS A 16 1.45 4.22 27.94
CA LYS A 16 0.58 4.05 26.77
C LYS A 16 0.76 5.26 25.87
N TRP A 17 1.40 5.06 24.73
CA TRP A 17 1.48 6.10 23.71
C TRP A 17 0.07 6.47 23.23
N SER A 18 -0.19 7.76 23.20
CA SER A 18 -1.31 8.37 22.51
C SER A 18 -0.83 9.64 21.81
N LEU A 19 -1.62 10.14 20.86
CA LEU A 19 -1.33 11.44 20.27
C LEU A 19 -1.31 12.54 21.35
N SER A 20 -2.10 12.40 22.42
CA SER A 20 -2.07 13.35 23.55
C SER A 20 -0.75 13.30 24.32
N THR A 21 -0.19 12.12 24.62
CA THR A 21 1.10 12.02 25.32
C THR A 21 2.25 12.52 24.46
N PHE A 22 2.20 12.29 23.14
CA PHE A 22 3.18 12.88 22.22
C PHE A 22 3.07 14.40 22.20
N MET A 23 1.86 14.97 22.18
CA MET A 23 1.65 16.42 22.24
C MET A 23 2.10 17.02 23.58
N GLU A 24 1.96 16.29 24.69
CA GLU A 24 2.50 16.70 25.99
C GLU A 24 4.04 16.73 25.99
N PHE A 25 4.69 15.71 25.44
CA PHE A 25 6.15 15.70 25.24
C PHE A 25 6.59 16.83 24.31
N TYR A 26 5.88 17.00 23.18
CA TYR A 26 6.10 18.10 22.24
C TYR A 26 6.06 19.45 22.96
N GLU A 27 5.04 19.68 23.79
CA GLU A 27 4.87 20.93 24.53
C GLU A 27 5.91 21.16 25.63
N ARG A 28 6.28 20.12 26.36
CA ARG A 28 7.24 20.22 27.46
C ARG A 28 8.68 20.32 26.97
N VAL A 29 9.00 19.63 25.87
CA VAL A 29 10.39 19.44 25.43
C VAL A 29 10.71 20.22 24.16
N LEU A 30 9.99 19.96 23.07
CA LEU A 30 10.29 20.53 21.75
C LEU A 30 9.77 21.98 21.61
N GLY A 31 8.60 22.30 22.18
CA GLY A 31 7.97 23.62 22.11
C GLY A 31 8.93 24.74 22.52
N PRO A 32 9.45 24.74 23.77
CA PRO A 32 10.34 25.79 24.27
C PRO A 32 11.71 25.81 23.61
N ARG A 33 12.25 24.63 23.23
CA ARG A 33 13.64 24.48 22.78
C ARG A 33 13.81 24.60 21.26
N LEU A 34 12.78 24.24 20.49
CA LEU A 34 12.79 24.22 19.03
C LEU A 34 11.81 25.23 18.45
N PHE A 35 10.51 25.10 18.73
CA PHE A 35 9.49 25.88 18.01
C PHE A 35 9.43 27.35 18.43
N LYS A 36 9.69 27.64 19.70
CA LYS A 36 9.72 29.01 20.23
C LYS A 36 10.78 29.89 19.51
N PRO A 37 12.08 29.52 19.43
CA PRO A 37 13.07 30.30 18.68
C PRO A 37 12.70 30.55 17.20
N TYR A 38 12.08 29.57 16.54
CA TYR A 38 11.64 29.74 15.15
C TYR A 38 10.39 30.62 15.02
N GLY A 39 9.52 30.66 16.03
CA GLY A 39 8.42 31.64 16.13
C GLY A 39 8.95 33.08 16.26
N GLU A 40 9.93 33.29 17.15
CA GLU A 40 10.62 34.58 17.30
C GLU A 40 11.30 35.02 15.99
N LEU A 41 11.95 34.07 15.29
CA LEU A 41 12.52 34.31 13.97
C LEU A 41 11.44 34.77 12.97
N LEU A 42 10.35 34.02 12.83
CA LEU A 42 9.28 34.33 11.88
C LEU A 42 8.69 35.73 12.13
N VAL A 43 8.39 36.07 13.38
CA VAL A 43 7.94 37.41 13.78
C VAL A 43 8.95 38.48 13.36
N ARG A 44 10.24 38.26 13.64
CA ARG A 44 11.30 39.20 13.28
C ARG A 44 11.37 39.43 11.77
N GLU A 45 11.23 38.38 10.98
CA GLU A 45 11.25 38.48 9.52
C GLU A 45 9.99 39.16 8.97
N ILE A 46 8.82 38.91 9.56
CA ILE A 46 7.59 39.61 9.19
C ILE A 46 7.71 41.11 9.50
N ARG A 47 8.21 41.49 10.68
CA ARG A 47 8.36 42.89 11.09
C ARG A 47 9.22 43.71 10.13
N LYS A 48 10.27 43.11 9.54
CA LYS A 48 11.13 43.79 8.54
C LYS A 48 10.36 44.23 7.29
N ASP A 49 9.27 43.53 7.00
CA ASP A 49 8.49 43.64 5.78
C ASP A 49 7.16 44.40 5.95
N ILE A 50 6.81 44.77 7.19
CA ILE A 50 5.67 45.63 7.50
C ILE A 50 6.02 47.06 7.12
N ARG A 51 5.21 47.63 6.23
CA ARG A 51 5.38 49.02 5.80
C ARG A 51 4.45 49.92 6.61
N PRO A 52 4.95 51.02 7.22
CA PRO A 52 4.12 51.93 8.02
C PRO A 52 2.96 52.57 7.26
N ASP A 53 3.11 52.78 5.95
CA ASP A 53 2.14 53.40 5.05
C ASP A 53 1.05 52.43 4.55
N ALA A 54 1.26 51.12 4.73
CA ALA A 54 0.31 50.07 4.35
C ALA A 54 0.42 48.88 5.34
N PRO A 55 -0.03 49.05 6.60
CA PRO A 55 0.07 48.00 7.60
C PRO A 55 -0.84 46.82 7.22
N PRO A 56 -0.44 45.57 7.54
CA PRO A 56 -1.34 44.44 7.41
C PRO A 56 -2.53 44.61 8.35
N THR A 57 -3.62 43.90 8.10
CA THR A 57 -4.82 43.87 8.95
C THR A 57 -5.08 42.47 9.51
N SER A 58 -4.48 41.44 8.90
CA SER A 58 -4.86 40.05 9.16
C SER A 58 -3.74 39.06 8.87
N ILE A 59 -3.59 38.09 9.77
CA ILE A 59 -2.63 36.99 9.71
C ILE A 59 -3.40 35.67 9.80
N LEU A 60 -3.07 34.74 8.92
CA LEU A 60 -3.47 33.34 8.99
C LEU A 60 -2.25 32.49 9.33
N GLU A 61 -2.26 31.84 10.49
CA GLU A 61 -1.34 30.77 10.79
C GLU A 61 -1.93 29.42 10.37
N VAL A 62 -1.13 28.63 9.65
CA VAL A 62 -1.51 27.33 9.12
C VAL A 62 -0.58 26.26 9.67
N ALA A 63 -1.16 25.15 10.13
CA ALA A 63 -0.50 24.12 10.93
C ALA A 63 0.11 24.69 12.22
N CYS A 64 -0.72 25.36 13.02
CA CYS A 64 -0.27 26.03 14.25
C CYS A 64 0.16 25.05 15.37
N GLY A 65 -0.15 23.77 15.23
CA GLY A 65 0.09 22.75 16.24
C GLY A 65 -0.55 23.14 17.56
N THR A 66 0.26 23.14 18.61
CA THR A 66 -0.09 23.48 19.99
C THR A 66 0.00 24.98 20.29
N GLY A 67 0.18 25.83 19.27
CA GLY A 67 0.09 27.28 19.40
C GLY A 67 1.39 28.00 19.81
N ARG A 68 2.54 27.32 19.78
CA ARG A 68 3.83 27.90 20.20
C ARG A 68 4.30 29.06 19.31
N ILE A 69 4.11 28.93 18.00
CA ILE A 69 4.38 30.02 17.06
C ILE A 69 3.26 31.06 17.13
N THR A 70 2.00 30.62 17.29
CA THR A 70 0.84 31.50 17.55
C THR A 70 1.07 32.47 18.69
N THR A 71 1.68 32.04 19.81
CA THR A 71 2.01 32.91 20.95
C THR A 71 2.87 34.10 20.53
N HIS A 72 3.94 33.87 19.76
CA HIS A 72 4.79 34.94 19.28
C HIS A 72 4.11 35.81 18.23
N LEU A 73 3.36 35.21 17.30
CA LEU A 73 2.56 35.97 16.34
C LEU A 73 1.54 36.87 17.05
N TYR A 74 0.96 36.43 18.17
CA TYR A 74 0.02 37.21 18.95
C TYR A 74 0.71 38.33 19.76
N GLU A 75 1.64 37.97 20.65
CA GLU A 75 2.22 38.89 21.63
C GLU A 75 3.11 39.94 20.97
N ASP A 76 3.87 39.55 19.95
CA ASP A 76 4.89 40.38 19.34
C ASP A 76 4.40 41.04 18.03
N LEU A 77 3.26 40.64 17.47
CA LEU A 77 2.83 41.18 16.18
C LEU A 77 1.36 41.58 16.15
N ALA A 78 0.45 40.64 16.39
CA ALA A 78 -0.97 40.88 16.23
C ALA A 78 -1.52 41.85 17.29
N ARG A 79 -1.19 41.63 18.57
CA ARG A 79 -1.67 42.50 19.65
C ARG A 79 -1.10 43.92 19.57
N PRO A 80 0.21 44.15 19.37
CA PRO A 80 0.76 45.51 19.31
C PRO A 80 0.28 46.32 18.09
N LEU A 81 -0.12 45.65 17.01
CA LEU A 81 -0.52 46.28 15.74
C LEU A 81 -2.02 46.15 15.46
N ASP A 82 -2.81 45.66 16.42
CA ASP A 82 -4.26 45.42 16.30
C ASP A 82 -4.64 44.58 15.06
N LEU A 83 -3.89 43.50 14.81
CA LEU A 83 -4.12 42.59 13.67
C LEU A 83 -5.05 41.46 14.06
N ARG A 84 -5.94 41.08 13.14
CA ARG A 84 -6.72 39.86 13.26
C ARG A 84 -5.81 38.63 13.07
N LEU A 85 -5.66 37.79 14.08
CA LEU A 85 -4.96 36.51 13.99
C LEU A 85 -5.94 35.33 13.97
N VAL A 86 -5.82 34.48 12.96
CA VAL A 86 -6.53 33.20 12.85
C VAL A 86 -5.49 32.09 12.82
N ALA A 87 -5.66 31.08 13.66
CA ALA A 87 -4.77 29.92 13.74
C ALA A 87 -5.52 28.65 13.36
N THR A 88 -4.93 27.84 12.48
CA THR A 88 -5.56 26.66 11.91
C THR A 88 -4.66 25.45 11.98
N ASP A 89 -5.26 24.29 12.24
CA ASP A 89 -4.57 23.01 12.18
C ASP A 89 -5.52 21.92 11.68
N LEU A 90 -4.97 20.93 10.98
CA LEU A 90 -5.72 19.74 10.57
C LEU A 90 -6.12 18.90 11.80
N SER A 91 -5.29 18.90 12.85
CA SER A 91 -5.49 18.12 14.07
C SER A 91 -6.32 18.87 15.10
N LYS A 92 -7.52 18.36 15.37
CA LYS A 92 -8.33 18.80 16.51
C LYS A 92 -7.61 18.65 17.85
N ILE A 93 -6.82 17.59 18.03
CA ILE A 93 -6.07 17.36 19.28
C ILE A 93 -5.02 18.45 19.49
N ALA A 94 -4.35 18.89 18.41
CA ALA A 94 -3.40 19.98 18.48
C ALA A 94 -4.08 21.29 18.89
N ILE A 95 -5.24 21.62 18.30
CA ILE A 95 -6.04 22.81 18.67
C ILE A 95 -6.57 22.74 20.11
N ASP A 96 -7.06 21.58 20.54
CA ASP A 96 -7.53 21.40 21.91
C ASP A 96 -6.38 21.57 22.92
N MET A 97 -5.17 21.12 22.56
CA MET A 97 -3.96 21.36 23.36
C MET A 97 -3.56 22.83 23.32
N ALA A 98 -3.56 23.47 22.16
CA ALA A 98 -3.27 24.90 22.01
C ALA A 98 -4.13 25.74 22.94
N LYS A 99 -5.44 25.49 22.95
CA LYS A 99 -6.39 26.18 23.84
C LYS A 99 -6.14 25.95 25.34
N LYS A 100 -5.40 24.91 25.73
CA LYS A 100 -5.03 24.65 27.13
C LYS A 100 -3.72 25.30 27.54
N VAL A 101 -2.79 25.49 26.60
CA VAL A 101 -1.41 25.92 26.90
C VAL A 101 -1.16 27.41 26.62
N VAL A 102 -1.92 28.01 25.71
CA VAL A 102 -1.82 29.44 25.41
C VAL A 102 -2.46 30.29 26.52
N SER A 103 -2.09 31.56 26.61
CA SER A 103 -2.66 32.49 27.59
C SER A 103 -4.17 32.68 27.37
N GLU A 104 -4.89 32.95 28.46
CA GLU A 104 -6.33 33.22 28.42
C GLU A 104 -6.70 34.40 27.52
N GLU A 105 -5.82 35.41 27.48
CA GLU A 105 -5.96 36.58 26.59
C GLU A 105 -5.86 36.16 25.12
N LEU A 106 -4.79 35.43 24.75
CA LEU A 106 -4.62 34.91 23.39
C LEU A 106 -5.78 34.01 22.98
N ARG A 107 -6.23 33.12 23.87
CA ARG A 107 -7.34 32.20 23.63
C ARG A 107 -8.65 32.91 23.33
N ARG A 108 -8.86 34.11 23.88
CA ARG A 108 -10.03 34.96 23.61
C ARG A 108 -9.87 35.72 22.30
N ASP A 109 -8.68 36.23 22.02
CA ASP A 109 -8.44 37.20 20.96
C ASP A 109 -8.04 36.54 19.62
N VAL A 110 -7.58 35.29 19.64
CA VAL A 110 -7.24 34.48 18.45
C VAL A 110 -8.34 33.48 18.11
N THR A 111 -8.72 33.42 16.84
CA THR A 111 -9.69 32.40 16.36
C THR A 111 -8.96 31.12 15.98
N PHE A 112 -9.24 30.01 16.67
CA PHE A 112 -8.69 28.69 16.39
C PHE A 112 -9.66 27.79 15.61
N HIS A 113 -9.24 27.28 14.45
CA HIS A 113 -10.00 26.28 13.68
C HIS A 113 -9.27 24.93 13.64
N SER A 114 -9.99 23.84 13.94
CA SER A 114 -9.52 22.47 13.72
C SER A 114 -10.06 21.91 12.41
N ASP A 115 -9.51 20.77 11.98
CA ASP A 115 -9.95 20.02 10.79
C ASP A 115 -9.84 20.86 9.50
N VAL A 116 -8.86 21.75 9.44
CA VAL A 116 -8.57 22.59 8.28
C VAL A 116 -7.42 21.98 7.48
N ASP A 117 -7.72 21.50 6.27
CA ASP A 117 -6.71 21.11 5.29
C ASP A 117 -6.12 22.37 4.65
N MET A 118 -4.80 22.54 4.71
CA MET A 118 -4.12 23.69 4.09
C MET A 118 -4.21 23.72 2.56
N ALA A 119 -4.61 22.61 1.94
CA ALA A 119 -4.90 22.50 0.52
C ALA A 119 -6.39 22.76 0.17
N ASP A 120 -7.25 22.98 1.17
CA ASP A 120 -8.69 23.24 1.02
C ASP A 120 -9.24 23.97 2.26
N MET A 121 -9.02 25.29 2.31
CA MET A 121 -9.30 26.10 3.50
C MET A 121 -10.70 26.74 3.44
N PRO A 122 -11.44 26.77 4.55
CA PRO A 122 -12.81 27.28 4.61
C PRO A 122 -12.89 28.82 4.67
N PHE A 123 -11.97 29.51 4.00
CA PHE A 123 -11.89 30.97 3.97
C PHE A 123 -12.25 31.51 2.59
N ALA A 124 -12.83 32.71 2.54
CA ALA A 124 -13.09 33.38 1.28
C ALA A 124 -11.78 33.84 0.62
N ASP A 125 -11.82 34.07 -0.69
CA ASP A 125 -10.69 34.61 -1.43
C ASP A 125 -10.26 35.97 -0.85
N ASN A 126 -8.95 36.26 -0.83
CA ASN A 126 -8.41 37.55 -0.38
C ASN A 126 -8.78 37.93 1.07
N SER A 127 -8.85 36.94 1.97
CA SER A 127 -9.19 37.13 3.37
C SER A 127 -8.02 37.60 4.24
N PHE A 128 -6.78 37.33 3.83
CA PHE A 128 -5.59 37.53 4.68
C PHE A 128 -4.47 38.31 3.99
N ASP A 129 -3.68 39.07 4.77
CA ASP A 129 -2.51 39.79 4.27
C ASP A 129 -1.24 38.97 4.39
N ILE A 130 -1.15 38.14 5.43
CA ILE A 130 0.01 37.33 5.76
C ILE A 130 -0.43 35.90 6.06
N ILE A 131 0.26 34.92 5.46
CA ILE A 131 0.22 33.53 5.89
C ILE A 131 1.52 33.20 6.63
N VAL A 132 1.42 32.50 7.76
CA VAL A 132 2.55 31.94 8.48
C VAL A 132 2.38 30.42 8.58
N CYS A 133 3.42 29.65 8.19
CA CYS A 133 3.41 28.20 8.33
C CYS A 133 4.76 27.68 8.83
N GLY A 134 4.87 27.49 10.14
CA GLY A 134 6.09 26.98 10.77
C GLY A 134 6.08 25.45 10.84
N PHE A 135 7.01 24.79 10.16
CA PHE A 135 7.13 23.32 10.14
C PHE A 135 5.83 22.57 9.80
N GLY A 136 4.95 23.16 8.96
CA GLY A 136 3.76 22.49 8.44
C GLY A 136 3.87 22.10 6.97
N LEU A 137 4.59 22.90 6.18
CA LEU A 137 4.69 22.74 4.71
C LEU A 137 5.34 21.43 4.26
N MET A 138 6.01 20.67 5.14
CA MET A 138 6.59 19.37 4.79
C MET A 138 5.56 18.25 4.69
N PHE A 139 4.45 18.33 5.41
CA PHE A 139 3.48 17.24 5.51
C PHE A 139 2.53 17.05 4.32
N PRO A 140 1.97 18.10 3.67
CA PRO A 140 0.97 17.90 2.62
C PRO A 140 1.61 17.23 1.38
N PRO A 141 1.02 16.18 0.80
CA PRO A 141 1.62 15.51 -0.37
C PRO A 141 1.62 16.42 -1.62
N ASP A 142 0.59 17.26 -1.78
CA ASP A 142 0.42 18.15 -2.94
C ASP A 142 0.79 19.61 -2.59
N LYS A 143 2.07 19.96 -2.80
CA LYS A 143 2.56 21.32 -2.51
C LYS A 143 1.94 22.39 -3.43
N ALA A 144 1.56 22.01 -4.65
CA ALA A 144 1.03 22.95 -5.63
C ALA A 144 -0.39 23.37 -5.31
N ARG A 145 -1.23 22.43 -4.88
CA ARG A 145 -2.57 22.74 -4.38
C ARG A 145 -2.51 23.63 -3.15
N VAL A 146 -1.58 23.38 -2.23
CA VAL A 146 -1.33 24.27 -1.09
C VAL A 146 -0.91 25.66 -1.55
N ALA A 147 0.02 25.77 -2.51
CA ALA A 147 0.44 27.05 -3.07
C ALA A 147 -0.73 27.82 -3.72
N ARG A 148 -1.59 27.12 -4.47
CA ARG A 148 -2.79 27.68 -5.09
C ARG A 148 -3.78 28.18 -4.05
N GLU A 149 -4.00 27.38 -3.02
CA GLU A 149 -4.92 27.69 -1.92
C GLU A 149 -4.41 28.88 -1.08
N PHE A 150 -3.10 28.93 -0.85
CA PHE A 150 -2.45 30.08 -0.20
C PHE A 150 -2.60 31.35 -1.03
N LYS A 151 -2.36 31.28 -2.35
CA LYS A 151 -2.61 32.39 -3.26
C LYS A 151 -4.07 32.83 -3.24
N ARG A 152 -5.01 31.89 -3.18
CA ARG A 152 -6.46 32.17 -3.19
C ARG A 152 -6.87 33.01 -1.96
N VAL A 153 -6.43 32.60 -0.77
CA VAL A 153 -6.82 33.28 0.48
C VAL A 153 -6.01 34.55 0.76
N LEU A 154 -4.82 34.70 0.17
CA LEU A 154 -4.01 35.93 0.27
C LEU A 154 -4.58 37.06 -0.58
N ARG A 155 -4.56 38.29 -0.05
CA ARG A 155 -4.84 39.52 -0.81
C ARG A 155 -3.76 39.76 -1.88
N PRO A 156 -4.04 40.58 -2.91
CA PRO A 156 -3.00 41.06 -3.83
C PRO A 156 -1.82 41.69 -3.06
N GLY A 157 -0.60 41.26 -3.35
CA GLY A 157 0.60 41.69 -2.63
C GLY A 157 0.78 41.05 -1.24
N GLY A 158 -0.13 40.17 -0.81
CA GLY A 158 -0.05 39.41 0.43
C GLY A 158 1.16 38.47 0.44
N LYS A 159 1.66 38.17 1.63
CA LYS A 159 2.95 37.49 1.83
C LYS A 159 2.79 36.18 2.58
N ILE A 160 3.71 35.25 2.35
CA ILE A 160 3.86 34.02 3.14
C ILE A 160 5.25 33.93 3.76
N TYR A 161 5.29 33.50 5.02
CA TYR A 161 6.50 33.16 5.75
C TYR A 161 6.39 31.74 6.29
N GLY A 162 7.40 30.91 6.06
CA GLY A 162 7.40 29.55 6.61
C GLY A 162 8.79 29.04 6.96
N THR A 163 8.84 27.98 7.76
CA THR A 163 10.08 27.26 8.08
C THR A 163 9.95 25.79 7.74
N VAL A 164 10.99 25.21 7.14
CA VAL A 164 11.07 23.76 6.88
C VAL A 164 12.41 23.18 7.30
N PHE A 165 12.46 21.92 7.77
CA PHE A 165 13.72 21.33 8.23
C PHE A 165 14.75 21.26 7.10
N HIS A 166 15.97 21.75 7.35
CA HIS A 166 17.15 21.54 6.50
C HIS A 166 18.01 20.38 7.04
N TYR A 167 18.22 20.35 8.35
CA TYR A 167 18.96 19.29 9.04
C TYR A 167 18.46 19.23 10.48
N ASN A 168 18.28 18.03 11.02
CA ASN A 168 17.88 17.84 12.40
C ASN A 168 18.63 16.64 12.99
N GLU A 169 19.71 16.93 13.72
CA GLU A 169 20.60 15.92 14.27
C GLU A 169 19.89 14.94 15.20
N LEU A 170 19.01 15.46 16.07
CA LEU A 170 18.26 14.65 17.02
C LEU A 170 17.37 13.61 16.29
N PHE A 171 16.66 14.05 15.26
CA PHE A 171 15.82 13.16 14.44
C PHE A 171 16.65 12.22 13.57
N ASP A 172 17.76 12.68 12.98
CA ASP A 172 18.64 11.83 12.17
C ASP A 172 19.31 10.74 13.00
N LEU A 173 19.80 11.08 14.21
CA LEU A 173 20.34 10.10 15.16
C LEU A 173 19.28 9.07 15.54
N ALA A 174 18.06 9.50 15.86
CA ALA A 174 16.98 8.59 16.21
C ALA A 174 16.63 7.67 15.05
N ARG A 175 16.57 8.22 13.83
CA ARG A 175 16.34 7.46 12.60
C ARG A 175 17.46 6.43 12.36
N ARG A 176 18.74 6.83 12.43
CA ARG A 176 19.89 5.94 12.23
C ARG A 176 19.95 4.83 13.28
N GLN A 177 19.69 5.15 14.54
CA GLN A 177 19.71 4.17 15.61
C GLN A 177 18.53 3.21 15.54
N SER A 178 17.33 3.75 15.29
CA SER A 178 16.16 2.94 14.98
C SER A 178 16.45 1.98 13.83
N GLN A 179 17.08 2.46 12.75
CA GLN A 179 17.42 1.65 11.60
C GLN A 179 18.44 0.55 11.92
N LYS A 180 19.45 0.86 12.74
CA LYS A 180 20.46 -0.10 13.18
C LYS A 180 19.84 -1.26 13.97
N HIS A 181 18.88 -0.97 14.84
CA HIS A 181 18.29 -1.97 15.73
C HIS A 181 17.06 -2.68 15.14
N PHE A 182 16.29 -2.00 14.29
CA PHE A 182 14.98 -2.46 13.80
C PHE A 182 14.85 -2.50 12.27
N GLY A 183 15.94 -2.26 11.53
CA GLY A 183 15.94 -2.37 10.07
C GLY A 183 15.36 -1.14 9.38
N THR A 184 14.35 -1.28 8.52
CA THR A 184 13.85 -0.14 7.74
C THR A 184 13.19 0.89 8.68
N PRO A 185 13.65 2.16 8.71
CA PRO A 185 13.04 3.18 9.56
C PRO A 185 11.58 3.42 9.20
N SER A 186 10.79 3.91 10.16
CA SER A 186 9.40 4.29 9.90
C SER A 186 9.40 5.39 8.86
N ALA A 187 8.56 5.25 7.83
CA ALA A 187 8.43 6.26 6.81
C ALA A 187 7.91 7.60 7.37
N ILE A 188 7.35 7.63 8.60
CA ILE A 188 7.07 8.87 9.37
C ILE A 188 8.36 9.62 9.71
N MET A 189 9.40 8.90 10.16
CA MET A 189 10.71 9.50 10.42
C MET A 189 11.34 10.02 9.13
N ASP A 190 11.20 9.25 8.05
CA ASP A 190 11.67 9.69 6.74
C ASP A 190 10.88 10.91 6.27
N ALA A 191 9.55 10.96 6.42
CA ALA A 191 8.74 12.12 6.03
C ALA A 191 9.11 13.39 6.80
N ALA A 192 9.27 13.31 8.12
CA ALA A 192 9.70 14.45 8.95
C ALA A 192 11.08 14.98 8.55
N LEU A 193 11.92 14.14 7.94
CA LEU A 193 13.27 14.46 7.45
C LEU A 193 13.34 14.60 5.91
N SER A 194 12.26 14.32 5.18
CA SER A 194 12.27 14.10 3.71
C SER A 194 12.39 15.38 2.88
N LEU A 195 12.33 16.55 3.52
CA LEU A 195 12.31 17.84 2.85
C LEU A 195 13.43 18.77 3.33
N THR A 196 14.62 18.18 3.51
CA THR A 196 15.88 18.94 3.59
C THR A 196 16.15 19.77 2.32
N ASP A 197 15.49 19.41 1.22
CA ASP A 197 15.42 20.18 -0.03
C ASP A 197 14.09 20.96 -0.13
N PRO A 198 14.12 22.31 -0.02
CA PRO A 198 12.93 23.15 -0.11
C PRO A 198 12.44 23.33 -1.56
N SER A 199 13.15 22.79 -2.56
CA SER A 199 12.86 23.00 -3.99
C SER A 199 11.43 22.65 -4.39
N ALA A 200 10.84 21.59 -3.81
CA ALA A 200 9.46 21.20 -4.11
C ALA A 200 8.45 22.29 -3.74
N ILE A 201 8.65 22.96 -2.60
CA ILE A 201 7.75 24.00 -2.09
C ILE A 201 8.00 25.32 -2.84
N THR A 202 9.26 25.72 -3.01
CA THR A 202 9.58 26.97 -3.72
C THR A 202 9.19 26.91 -5.20
N ARG A 203 9.31 25.73 -5.82
CA ARG A 203 8.81 25.48 -7.18
C ARG A 203 7.30 25.56 -7.24
N ALA A 204 6.57 24.99 -6.27
CA ALA A 204 5.12 25.13 -6.20
C ALA A 204 4.67 26.60 -6.07
N PHE A 205 5.33 27.38 -5.20
CA PHE A 205 5.08 28.82 -5.09
C PHE A 205 5.34 29.57 -6.40
N SER A 206 6.46 29.25 -7.07
CA SER A 206 6.80 29.83 -8.37
C SER A 206 5.76 29.49 -9.45
N LEU A 207 5.33 28.23 -9.50
CA LEU A 207 4.35 27.73 -10.46
C LEU A 207 2.96 28.34 -10.29
N GLU A 208 2.59 28.78 -9.08
CA GLU A 208 1.28 29.39 -8.83
C GLU A 208 1.34 30.93 -8.82
N GLY A 209 2.52 31.54 -8.98
CA GLY A 209 2.67 32.99 -9.01
C GLY A 209 2.70 33.63 -7.62
N LEU A 210 3.12 32.89 -6.60
CA LEU A 210 3.52 33.42 -5.28
C LEU A 210 4.95 33.99 -5.32
N CYS A 211 5.33 34.63 -6.43
CA CYS A 211 6.67 35.15 -6.66
C CYS A 211 6.68 36.50 -7.41
N ARG A 212 6.94 37.59 -6.68
CA ARG A 212 7.78 38.71 -7.16
C ARG A 212 8.47 39.39 -5.99
N GLY A 213 9.81 39.35 -5.96
CA GLY A 213 10.66 40.04 -4.98
C GLY A 213 11.71 39.19 -4.24
N VAL A 214 11.78 37.88 -4.47
CA VAL A 214 12.74 36.99 -3.78
C VAL A 214 13.40 36.05 -4.80
N SER A 215 14.41 36.53 -5.51
CA SER A 215 15.29 35.65 -6.31
C SER A 215 16.12 34.72 -5.43
N GLU A 216 16.26 35.00 -4.14
CA GLU A 216 17.11 34.22 -3.24
C GLU A 216 16.59 34.32 -1.82
N VAL A 217 16.75 33.24 -1.08
CA VAL A 217 16.65 33.06 0.38
C VAL A 217 15.64 31.98 0.74
N ALA A 218 15.98 30.74 0.40
CA ALA A 218 16.00 29.71 1.43
C ALA A 218 17.29 29.95 2.22
N THR A 219 17.23 30.55 3.40
CA THR A 219 18.40 30.69 4.28
C THR A 219 18.27 29.68 5.40
N SER A 220 19.33 28.90 5.61
CA SER A 220 19.43 27.98 6.73
C SER A 220 19.62 28.78 8.02
N CYS A 221 18.68 28.69 8.94
CA CYS A 221 18.76 29.23 10.29
C CYS A 221 19.17 28.11 11.24
N PRO A 222 20.40 28.08 11.78
CA PRO A 222 20.82 27.08 12.75
C PRO A 222 20.32 27.43 14.15
N LEU A 223 19.98 26.40 14.91
CA LEU A 223 19.60 26.43 16.31
C LEU A 223 20.30 25.29 17.03
N SER A 224 20.88 25.58 18.19
CA SER A 224 21.45 24.58 19.09
C SER A 224 20.62 24.56 20.37
N PHE A 225 20.27 23.37 20.87
CA PHE A 225 19.63 23.24 22.18
C PHE A 225 20.10 21.97 22.90
N HIS A 226 19.99 21.99 24.23
CA HIS A 226 20.40 20.90 25.10
C HIS A 226 19.21 20.07 25.58
N LEU A 227 19.33 18.74 25.57
CA LEU A 227 18.41 17.81 26.24
C LEU A 227 19.17 16.95 27.26
N ASP A 228 18.53 16.73 28.41
CA ASP A 228 19.04 15.78 29.39
C ASP A 228 18.70 14.32 29.01
N ASP A 229 19.13 13.36 29.84
CA ASP A 229 18.90 11.93 29.55
C ASP A 229 17.42 11.54 29.56
N PRO A 230 16.61 11.97 30.54
CA PRO A 230 15.18 11.74 30.50
C PRO A 230 14.51 12.25 29.22
N ASP A 231 14.77 13.51 28.82
CA ASP A 231 14.15 14.11 27.64
C ASP A 231 14.64 13.44 26.34
N THR A 232 15.93 13.09 26.25
CA THR A 232 16.49 12.36 25.10
C THR A 232 15.92 10.95 25.01
N ARG A 233 15.77 10.26 26.14
CA ARG A 233 15.18 8.91 26.20
C ARG A 233 13.71 8.93 25.79
N GLU A 234 12.95 9.90 26.26
CA GLU A 234 11.54 10.04 25.91
C GLU A 234 11.36 10.44 24.44
N PHE A 235 12.27 11.25 23.88
CA PHE A 235 12.33 11.50 22.44
C PHE A 235 12.56 10.20 21.66
N LEU A 236 13.56 9.42 22.05
CA LEU A 236 13.87 8.12 21.45
C LEU A 236 12.68 7.15 21.53
N PHE A 237 11.99 7.10 22.66
CA PHE A 237 10.78 6.31 22.82
C PHE A 237 9.68 6.76 21.86
N ASN A 238 9.40 8.07 21.80
CA ASN A 238 8.39 8.64 20.90
C ASN A 238 8.75 8.48 19.41
N ALA A 239 10.04 8.38 19.08
CA ALA A 239 10.49 8.01 17.75
C ALA A 239 10.26 6.51 17.51
N CYS A 240 10.75 5.65 18.41
CA CYS A 240 10.74 4.19 18.23
C CYS A 240 9.33 3.60 18.27
N ILE A 241 8.38 4.19 18.99
CA ILE A 241 6.96 3.78 18.99
C ILE A 241 6.29 3.92 17.61
N LEU A 242 6.93 4.63 16.66
CA LEU A 242 6.49 4.68 15.26
C LEU A 242 6.95 3.45 14.46
N LEU A 243 7.79 2.59 15.05
CA LEU A 243 8.31 1.36 14.48
C LEU A 243 7.50 0.18 14.99
N GLU A 244 6.96 -0.59 14.05
CA GLU A 244 6.15 -1.76 14.39
C GLU A 244 6.94 -2.81 15.17
N GLU A 245 8.23 -3.01 14.86
CA GLU A 245 9.06 -3.98 15.58
C GLU A 245 9.23 -3.60 17.06
N PHE A 246 9.45 -2.31 17.33
CA PHE A 246 9.54 -1.82 18.71
C PHE A 246 8.22 -2.00 19.45
N ASN A 247 7.10 -1.74 18.79
CA ASN A 247 5.76 -1.98 19.34
C ASN A 247 5.44 -3.46 19.60
N GLN A 248 6.15 -4.39 18.97
CA GLN A 248 6.00 -5.82 19.21
C GLN A 248 6.90 -6.35 20.34
N CYS A 249 7.86 -5.55 20.80
CA CYS A 249 8.73 -5.92 21.91
C CYS A 249 8.01 -5.78 23.27
N ASP A 250 8.36 -6.65 24.22
CA ASP A 250 7.99 -6.47 25.62
C ASP A 250 8.73 -5.25 26.24
N THR A 251 8.24 -4.80 27.39
CA THR A 251 8.77 -3.64 28.12
C THR A 251 10.27 -3.75 28.38
N LEU A 252 10.74 -4.91 28.87
CA LEU A 252 12.15 -5.12 29.20
C LEU A 252 13.05 -4.96 27.97
N THR A 253 12.63 -5.54 26.86
CA THR A 253 13.33 -5.46 25.57
C THR A 253 13.34 -4.02 25.05
N ARG A 254 12.23 -3.30 25.14
CA ARG A 254 12.15 -1.88 24.75
C ARG A 254 13.11 -1.02 25.57
N GLU A 255 13.15 -1.18 26.88
CA GLU A 255 14.08 -0.45 27.75
C GLU A 255 15.54 -0.74 27.41
N GLY A 256 15.89 -2.02 27.18
CA GLY A 256 17.25 -2.39 26.78
C GLY A 256 17.69 -1.77 25.45
N TYR A 257 16.76 -1.65 24.49
CA TYR A 257 17.01 -0.91 23.26
C TYR A 257 17.18 0.59 23.50
N LEU A 258 16.32 1.21 24.32
CA LEU A 258 16.44 2.63 24.66
C LEU A 258 17.75 2.95 25.41
N ASP A 259 18.21 2.08 26.31
CA ASP A 259 19.50 2.21 27.00
C ASP A 259 20.67 2.18 26.01
N THR A 260 20.60 1.26 25.05
CA THR A 260 21.63 1.13 24.02
C THR A 260 21.65 2.35 23.12
N MET A 261 20.50 2.80 22.64
CA MET A 261 20.39 3.99 21.80
C MET A 261 20.86 5.26 22.53
N LEU A 262 20.49 5.43 23.81
CA LEU A 262 20.91 6.59 24.60
C LEU A 262 22.43 6.65 24.76
N ARG A 263 23.07 5.50 25.03
CA ARG A 263 24.55 5.41 25.10
C ARG A 263 25.20 5.76 23.77
N GLU A 264 24.69 5.25 22.65
CA GLU A 264 25.22 5.57 21.33
C GLU A 264 24.96 7.02 20.89
N PHE A 265 23.92 7.66 21.43
CA PHE A 265 23.69 9.09 21.28
C PHE A 265 24.76 9.89 22.00
N HIS A 266 25.14 9.50 23.23
CA HIS A 266 26.20 10.18 23.99
C HIS A 266 27.56 10.10 23.28
N GLU A 267 27.85 9.00 22.60
CA GLU A 267 29.10 8.87 21.84
C GLU A 267 29.16 9.82 20.63
N GLN A 268 28.01 10.12 20.03
CA GLN A 268 27.93 10.97 18.83
C GLN A 268 27.81 12.47 19.16
N VAL A 269 27.13 12.81 20.24
CA VAL A 269 26.94 14.19 20.71
C VAL A 269 27.27 14.25 22.21
N PRO A 270 28.57 14.23 22.59
CA PRO A 270 28.99 14.09 23.99
C PRO A 270 28.58 15.25 24.88
N THR A 271 28.39 16.46 24.33
CA THR A 271 27.91 17.63 25.07
C THR A 271 26.38 17.70 25.14
N ARG A 272 25.67 16.82 24.42
CA ARG A 272 24.21 16.78 24.27
C ARG A 272 23.60 18.08 23.71
N ASP A 273 24.38 18.84 22.95
CA ASP A 273 23.92 20.01 22.22
C ASP A 273 23.50 19.61 20.81
N TYR A 274 22.19 19.51 20.59
CA TYR A 274 21.62 19.06 19.33
C TYR A 274 21.48 20.21 18.34
N GLN A 275 21.93 19.98 17.11
CA GLN A 275 21.83 20.93 16.02
C GLN A 275 20.54 20.75 15.20
N VAL A 276 19.77 21.82 15.05
CA VAL A 276 18.62 21.88 14.14
C VAL A 276 18.74 23.09 13.23
N LYS A 277 18.71 22.85 11.92
CA LYS A 277 18.71 23.86 10.88
C LYS A 277 17.38 23.85 10.16
N ALA A 278 16.81 25.01 9.90
CA ALA A 278 15.61 25.14 9.07
C ALA A 278 15.84 26.14 7.94
N TRP A 279 15.26 25.88 6.78
CA TRP A 279 15.10 26.86 5.72
C TRP A 279 13.98 27.83 6.07
N LEU A 280 14.28 29.12 6.03
CA LEU A 280 13.25 30.16 5.99
C LEU A 280 12.73 30.30 4.55
N LEU A 281 11.43 30.22 4.37
CA LEU A 281 10.74 30.40 3.08
C LEU A 281 9.96 31.70 3.08
N ARG A 282 10.02 32.44 1.97
CA ARG A 282 9.23 33.64 1.74
C ARG A 282 8.55 33.58 0.36
N GLY A 283 7.33 34.08 0.28
CA GLY A 283 6.60 34.22 -0.97
C GLY A 283 5.70 35.45 -0.94
N GLN A 284 5.31 35.93 -2.11
CA GLN A 284 4.42 37.09 -2.24
C GLN A 284 3.55 36.95 -3.48
N VAL A 285 2.24 37.21 -3.34
CA VAL A 285 1.32 37.28 -4.48
C VAL A 285 1.70 38.46 -5.38
N ASP A 286 1.94 38.22 -6.67
CA ASP A 286 2.24 39.28 -7.64
C ASP A 286 1.09 40.31 -7.70
N GLN A 287 1.41 41.59 -7.52
CA GLN A 287 0.43 42.69 -7.59
C GLN A 287 -0.20 42.84 -8.98
N ALA A 288 0.51 42.42 -10.04
CA ALA A 288 0.04 42.52 -11.42
C ALA A 288 -0.74 41.28 -11.91
N CYS A 289 -0.64 40.15 -11.21
CA CYS A 289 -1.06 38.85 -11.74
C CYS A 289 -1.95 38.08 -10.75
N LYS A 290 -3.24 38.42 -10.76
CA LYS A 290 -4.30 37.54 -10.22
C LYS A 290 -4.76 36.50 -11.22
N GLU A 291 -4.36 36.63 -12.49
CA GLU A 291 -4.67 35.62 -13.51
C GLU A 291 -3.96 34.30 -13.14
N SER A 292 -4.73 33.22 -13.10
CA SER A 292 -4.20 31.88 -12.87
C SER A 292 -3.16 31.57 -13.93
N VAL A 293 -2.05 30.91 -13.57
CA VAL A 293 -1.16 30.32 -14.58
C VAL A 293 -2.02 29.50 -15.53
N ALA A 294 -1.79 29.66 -16.84
CA ALA A 294 -2.63 29.07 -17.88
C ALA A 294 -3.03 27.63 -17.49
N PRO A 295 -4.35 27.32 -17.51
CA PRO A 295 -4.83 26.03 -17.06
C PRO A 295 -4.19 24.92 -17.91
N SER A 296 -3.89 23.78 -17.28
CA SER A 296 -3.48 22.60 -18.03
C SER A 296 -4.53 22.22 -19.09
N PRO A 297 -4.10 21.67 -20.24
CA PRO A 297 -5.03 21.11 -21.22
C PRO A 297 -5.88 19.98 -20.59
N ARG A 298 -7.05 19.76 -21.17
CA ARG A 298 -7.84 18.55 -20.89
C ARG A 298 -7.11 17.32 -21.47
N PRO A 299 -7.23 16.14 -20.84
CA PRO A 299 -6.63 14.93 -21.39
C PRO A 299 -7.27 14.59 -22.74
N ASP A 300 -6.44 14.27 -23.74
CA ASP A 300 -6.90 13.87 -25.08
C ASP A 300 -6.86 12.35 -25.23
N PHE A 301 -8.04 11.74 -25.28
CA PHE A 301 -8.23 10.31 -25.47
C PHE A 301 -8.53 9.90 -26.92
N SER A 302 -8.43 10.82 -27.90
CA SER A 302 -8.77 10.56 -29.30
C SER A 302 -7.98 9.39 -29.89
N ALA A 303 -6.66 9.35 -29.67
CA ALA A 303 -5.79 8.27 -30.14
C ALA A 303 -6.13 6.92 -29.49
N LEU A 304 -6.44 6.90 -28.19
CA LEU A 304 -6.87 5.69 -27.49
C LEU A 304 -8.21 5.19 -28.01
N SER A 305 -9.17 6.09 -28.21
CA SER A 305 -10.50 5.77 -28.75
C SER A 305 -10.41 5.20 -30.16
N ALA A 306 -9.63 5.85 -31.04
CA ALA A 306 -9.38 5.38 -32.39
C ALA A 306 -8.71 4.00 -32.40
N PHE A 307 -7.69 3.79 -31.54
CA PHE A 307 -7.02 2.49 -31.44
C PHE A 307 -7.98 1.39 -30.96
N ARG A 308 -8.85 1.67 -29.97
CA ARG A 308 -9.86 0.71 -29.50
C ARG A 308 -10.81 0.29 -30.63
N GLN A 309 -11.27 1.25 -31.44
CA GLN A 309 -12.19 0.99 -32.55
C GLN A 309 -11.56 0.14 -33.66
N LEU A 310 -10.26 0.33 -33.93
CA LEU A 310 -9.51 -0.41 -34.94
C LEU A 310 -9.00 -1.78 -34.47
N ALA A 311 -9.00 -2.05 -33.15
CA ALA A 311 -8.49 -3.29 -32.58
C ALA A 311 -9.08 -4.59 -33.16
N PRO A 312 -10.37 -4.67 -33.58
CA PRO A 312 -10.90 -5.85 -34.26
C PRO A 312 -10.23 -6.12 -35.61
N ALA A 313 -9.88 -5.08 -36.37
CA ALA A 313 -9.21 -5.22 -37.66
C ALA A 313 -7.76 -5.76 -37.54
N LEU A 314 -7.15 -5.66 -36.35
CA LEU A 314 -5.85 -6.31 -36.07
C LEU A 314 -5.95 -7.84 -35.98
N VAL A 315 -7.15 -8.38 -35.74
CA VAL A 315 -7.41 -9.83 -35.67
C VAL A 315 -7.70 -10.41 -37.06
N GLU A 316 -8.26 -9.60 -37.95
CA GLU A 316 -8.51 -9.98 -39.35
C GLU A 316 -7.17 -10.00 -40.12
N ASN A 317 -6.87 -11.09 -40.83
CA ASN A 317 -5.65 -11.20 -41.63
C ASN A 317 -5.63 -10.06 -42.66
N PRO A 318 -4.56 -9.22 -42.73
CA PRO A 318 -4.50 -8.09 -43.67
C PRO A 318 -4.70 -8.48 -45.14
N ALA A 319 -4.44 -9.75 -45.48
CA ALA A 319 -4.70 -10.33 -46.79
C ALA A 319 -6.20 -10.48 -47.12
N ASP A 320 -7.03 -10.70 -46.10
CA ASP A 320 -8.48 -10.94 -46.23
C ASP A 320 -9.29 -9.63 -46.19
N ARG A 321 -8.72 -8.56 -45.61
CA ARG A 321 -9.31 -7.20 -45.61
C ARG A 321 -8.23 -6.11 -45.55
N PRO A 322 -7.90 -5.45 -46.69
CA PRO A 322 -6.96 -4.33 -46.69
C PRO A 322 -7.56 -3.11 -45.98
N LEU A 323 -6.82 -2.55 -45.02
CA LEU A 323 -7.25 -1.37 -44.25
C LEU A 323 -7.19 -0.09 -45.10
N PRO A 324 -8.17 0.82 -44.98
CA PRO A 324 -8.08 2.17 -45.53
C PRO A 324 -6.80 2.88 -45.08
N LEU A 325 -6.24 3.75 -45.94
CA LEU A 325 -4.98 4.46 -45.67
C LEU A 325 -4.99 5.23 -44.34
N ALA A 326 -6.12 5.83 -43.98
CA ALA A 326 -6.29 6.58 -42.73
C ALA A 326 -6.18 5.66 -41.49
N GLU A 327 -6.78 4.48 -41.54
CA GLU A 327 -6.69 3.48 -40.46
C GLU A 327 -5.27 2.90 -40.36
N ALA A 328 -4.66 2.60 -41.50
CA ALA A 328 -3.29 2.13 -41.56
C ALA A 328 -2.30 3.17 -40.98
N GLN A 329 -2.54 4.46 -41.16
CA GLN A 329 -1.74 5.53 -40.56
C GLN A 329 -1.86 5.56 -39.03
N LEU A 330 -3.06 5.36 -38.49
CA LEU A 330 -3.31 5.31 -37.04
C LEU A 330 -2.62 4.13 -36.36
N LEU A 331 -2.42 3.01 -37.06
CA LEU A 331 -1.76 1.81 -36.53
C LEU A 331 -0.22 1.82 -36.65
N ARG A 332 0.38 2.76 -37.39
CA ARG A 332 1.85 2.84 -37.54
C ARG A 332 2.59 2.88 -36.20
N PRO A 333 2.19 3.70 -35.21
CA PRO A 333 2.88 3.74 -33.92
C PRO A 333 2.80 2.41 -33.17
N TYR A 334 1.67 1.70 -33.26
CA TYR A 334 1.50 0.38 -32.67
C TYR A 334 2.46 -0.63 -33.31
N HIS A 335 2.49 -0.73 -34.64
CA HIS A 335 3.37 -1.67 -35.33
C HIS A 335 4.85 -1.38 -35.07
N ALA A 336 5.25 -0.10 -35.01
CA ALA A 336 6.60 0.28 -34.67
C ALA A 336 6.98 -0.13 -33.24
N MET A 337 6.12 0.12 -32.25
CA MET A 337 6.38 -0.27 -30.86
C MET A 337 6.32 -1.79 -30.67
N LYS A 338 5.47 -2.51 -31.42
CA LYS A 338 5.44 -3.97 -31.42
C LYS A 338 6.72 -4.56 -31.98
N ALA A 339 7.21 -4.03 -33.11
CA ALA A 339 8.47 -4.47 -33.69
C ALA A 339 9.64 -4.22 -32.73
N ALA A 340 9.68 -3.06 -32.06
CA ALA A 340 10.68 -2.77 -31.03
C ALA A 340 10.57 -3.73 -29.83
N PHE A 341 9.35 -3.99 -29.34
CA PHE A 341 9.10 -4.95 -28.26
C PHE A 341 9.63 -6.35 -28.60
N LEU A 342 9.35 -6.86 -29.80
CA LEU A 342 9.83 -8.16 -30.24
C LEU A 342 11.35 -8.21 -30.40
N ALA A 343 11.99 -7.09 -30.75
CA ALA A 343 13.44 -6.97 -30.77
C ALA A 343 14.05 -6.94 -29.35
N GLU A 344 13.40 -6.27 -28.39
CA GLU A 344 13.80 -6.20 -26.99
C GLU A 344 13.55 -7.52 -26.24
N HIS A 345 12.53 -8.27 -26.64
CA HIS A 345 12.11 -9.53 -26.03
C HIS A 345 12.03 -10.65 -27.08
N PRO A 346 13.18 -11.10 -27.63
CA PRO A 346 13.21 -12.11 -28.70
C PRO A 346 12.67 -13.48 -28.28
N ALA A 347 12.56 -13.75 -26.98
CA ALA A 347 11.96 -14.95 -26.43
C ALA A 347 10.42 -14.89 -26.32
N TYR A 348 9.78 -13.79 -26.72
CA TYR A 348 8.33 -13.67 -26.70
C TYR A 348 7.70 -14.41 -27.90
N PRO A 349 6.88 -15.46 -27.66
CA PRO A 349 6.31 -16.29 -28.72
C PRO A 349 5.04 -15.64 -29.31
N GLU A 350 5.23 -14.63 -30.14
CA GLU A 350 4.15 -13.79 -30.67
C GLU A 350 3.07 -14.60 -31.41
N ALA A 351 3.47 -15.51 -32.31
CA ALA A 351 2.52 -16.27 -33.12
C ALA A 351 1.65 -17.20 -32.26
N GLU A 352 2.26 -17.85 -31.26
CA GLU A 352 1.60 -18.74 -30.32
C GLU A 352 0.67 -17.96 -29.38
N VAL A 353 1.07 -16.76 -28.94
CA VAL A 353 0.24 -15.89 -28.11
C VAL A 353 -1.00 -15.41 -28.88
N GLU A 354 -0.84 -14.94 -30.12
CA GLU A 354 -1.98 -14.50 -30.92
C GLU A 354 -2.90 -15.68 -31.30
N ALA A 355 -2.34 -16.85 -31.62
CA ALA A 355 -3.13 -18.07 -31.84
C ALA A 355 -3.92 -18.48 -30.59
N LEU A 356 -3.31 -18.40 -29.41
CA LEU A 356 -4.00 -18.67 -28.14
C LEU A 356 -5.10 -17.62 -27.86
N ARG A 357 -4.82 -16.33 -28.10
CA ARG A 357 -5.80 -15.25 -27.96
C ARG A 357 -7.00 -15.49 -28.87
N GLY A 358 -6.77 -15.83 -30.14
CA GLY A 358 -7.83 -16.08 -31.11
C GLY A 358 -8.65 -17.35 -30.87
N THR A 359 -8.07 -18.39 -30.26
CA THR A 359 -8.77 -19.67 -30.01
C THR A 359 -9.42 -19.75 -28.64
N GLU A 360 -8.73 -19.32 -27.59
CA GLU A 360 -9.15 -19.53 -26.20
C GLU A 360 -9.75 -18.27 -25.54
N PHE A 361 -9.47 -17.08 -26.08
CA PHE A 361 -9.81 -15.79 -25.45
C PHE A 361 -10.38 -14.75 -26.44
N SER A 362 -10.91 -15.18 -27.58
CA SER A 362 -11.39 -14.29 -28.66
C SER A 362 -12.49 -13.32 -28.21
N ARG A 363 -13.24 -13.69 -27.17
CA ARG A 363 -14.26 -12.82 -26.54
C ARG A 363 -13.69 -11.49 -26.05
N LEU A 364 -12.42 -11.43 -25.65
CA LEU A 364 -11.79 -10.17 -25.25
C LEU A 364 -11.70 -9.21 -26.44
N ASP A 365 -11.40 -9.71 -27.64
CA ASP A 365 -11.33 -8.89 -28.85
C ASP A 365 -12.73 -8.53 -29.36
N ALA A 366 -13.66 -9.47 -29.33
CA ALA A 366 -15.06 -9.24 -29.70
C ALA A 366 -15.72 -8.16 -28.83
N LEU A 367 -15.38 -8.11 -27.54
CA LEU A 367 -15.87 -7.10 -26.60
C LEU A 367 -14.98 -5.85 -26.55
N GLN A 368 -13.88 -5.82 -27.30
CA GLN A 368 -12.88 -4.74 -27.27
C GLN A 368 -12.36 -4.45 -25.85
N GLU A 369 -12.09 -5.49 -25.07
CA GLU A 369 -11.64 -5.42 -23.68
C GLU A 369 -10.16 -5.80 -23.53
N ALA A 370 -9.41 -4.94 -22.84
CA ALA A 370 -8.07 -5.24 -22.33
C ALA A 370 -8.19 -5.63 -20.86
N TYR A 371 -8.22 -6.94 -20.59
CA TYR A 371 -8.36 -7.46 -19.23
C TYR A 371 -7.00 -7.56 -18.54
N LEU A 372 -6.78 -6.73 -17.52
CA LEU A 372 -5.49 -6.58 -16.82
C LEU A 372 -5.60 -6.86 -15.30
N ASP A 373 -6.55 -7.70 -14.87
CA ASP A 373 -6.72 -8.13 -13.47
C ASP A 373 -6.48 -9.64 -13.24
N HIS A 374 -5.56 -10.25 -14.00
CA HIS A 374 -5.28 -11.69 -13.94
C HIS A 374 -4.84 -12.21 -12.55
N VAL A 375 -4.24 -11.40 -11.68
CA VAL A 375 -3.93 -11.78 -10.28
C VAL A 375 -5.18 -11.77 -9.39
N GLY A 376 -6.17 -10.93 -9.72
CA GLY A 376 -7.47 -10.88 -9.06
C GLY A 376 -8.25 -12.16 -9.34
N GLY A 377 -8.26 -12.58 -10.60
CA GLY A 377 -8.76 -13.85 -11.11
C GLY A 377 -8.47 -13.91 -12.61
N THR A 378 -8.09 -15.07 -13.15
CA THR A 378 -7.85 -15.15 -14.60
C THR A 378 -9.13 -15.53 -15.34
N LEU A 379 -9.09 -15.41 -16.65
CA LEU A 379 -10.18 -15.79 -17.53
C LEU A 379 -10.06 -17.27 -17.92
N ALA A 380 -11.20 -17.95 -17.99
CA ALA A 380 -11.24 -19.35 -18.42
C ALA A 380 -11.00 -19.49 -19.93
N PRO A 381 -10.15 -20.43 -20.38
CA PRO A 381 -10.07 -20.79 -21.79
C PRO A 381 -11.41 -21.29 -22.33
N GLU A 382 -11.75 -20.95 -23.57
CA GLU A 382 -13.00 -21.40 -24.21
C GLU A 382 -13.10 -22.93 -24.26
N SER A 383 -11.99 -23.61 -24.58
CA SER A 383 -11.97 -25.07 -24.65
C SER A 383 -12.24 -25.74 -23.30
N LEU A 384 -11.78 -25.14 -22.20
CA LEU A 384 -12.05 -25.62 -20.84
C LEU A 384 -13.54 -25.52 -20.51
N LEU A 385 -14.17 -24.37 -20.81
CA LEU A 385 -15.60 -24.16 -20.58
C LEU A 385 -16.45 -25.12 -21.42
N ALA A 386 -16.12 -25.26 -22.71
CA ALA A 386 -16.84 -26.13 -23.62
C ALA A 386 -16.75 -27.59 -23.18
N GLN A 387 -15.55 -28.07 -22.80
CA GLN A 387 -15.34 -29.45 -22.36
C GLN A 387 -16.09 -29.77 -21.06
N ASP A 388 -15.98 -28.89 -20.05
CA ASP A 388 -16.69 -29.08 -18.78
C ASP A 388 -18.21 -29.10 -18.98
N TYR A 389 -18.73 -28.18 -19.79
CA TYR A 389 -20.15 -28.15 -20.13
C TYR A 389 -20.62 -29.42 -20.84
N GLN A 390 -19.81 -29.99 -21.75
CA GLN A 390 -20.13 -31.27 -22.38
C GLN A 390 -20.15 -32.40 -21.35
N VAL A 391 -19.19 -32.45 -20.44
CA VAL A 391 -19.16 -33.47 -19.37
C VAL A 391 -20.41 -33.39 -18.50
N LEU A 392 -20.82 -32.19 -18.09
CA LEU A 392 -22.04 -31.97 -17.31
C LEU A 392 -23.32 -32.40 -18.04
N LYS A 393 -23.33 -32.31 -19.38
CA LYS A 393 -24.46 -32.79 -20.21
C LYS A 393 -24.47 -34.30 -20.40
N SER A 394 -23.30 -34.90 -20.59
CA SER A 394 -23.18 -36.29 -21.07
C SER A 394 -22.92 -37.30 -19.96
N THR A 395 -22.59 -36.84 -18.75
CA THR A 395 -22.11 -37.71 -17.65
C THR A 395 -23.00 -37.55 -16.42
N ILE A 396 -23.41 -38.68 -15.82
CA ILE A 396 -24.13 -38.67 -14.55
C ILE A 396 -23.11 -38.50 -13.42
N LEU A 397 -22.96 -37.27 -12.94
CA LEU A 397 -22.17 -36.95 -11.75
C LEU A 397 -23.06 -37.05 -10.51
N GLY A 398 -22.83 -38.07 -9.69
CA GLY A 398 -23.55 -38.28 -8.45
C GLY A 398 -22.72 -37.86 -7.23
N ASN A 399 -23.38 -37.72 -6.07
CA ASN A 399 -22.66 -37.54 -4.82
C ASN A 399 -21.70 -38.73 -4.61
N PRO A 400 -20.42 -38.52 -4.29
CA PRO A 400 -19.47 -39.61 -4.03
C PRO A 400 -19.99 -40.63 -2.99
N HIS A 401 -20.80 -40.19 -2.01
CA HIS A 401 -21.41 -41.10 -1.02
C HIS A 401 -22.42 -42.09 -1.60
N THR A 402 -22.95 -41.87 -2.80
CA THR A 402 -23.84 -42.82 -3.50
C THR A 402 -23.05 -43.83 -4.34
N GLY A 403 -21.72 -43.80 -4.35
CA GLY A 403 -20.87 -44.70 -5.14
C GLY A 403 -20.82 -44.35 -6.64
N SER A 404 -20.88 -43.07 -6.98
CA SER A 404 -20.77 -42.62 -8.38
C SER A 404 -19.34 -42.82 -8.91
N LYS A 405 -19.14 -43.91 -9.66
CA LYS A 405 -17.85 -44.23 -10.29
C LYS A 405 -17.28 -43.08 -11.13
N SER A 406 -18.15 -42.33 -11.81
CA SER A 406 -17.75 -41.18 -12.64
C SER A 406 -17.22 -40.02 -11.79
N SER A 407 -17.92 -39.66 -10.70
CA SER A 407 -17.46 -38.62 -9.77
C SER A 407 -16.16 -39.03 -9.06
N ASP A 408 -16.02 -40.29 -8.66
CA ASP A 408 -14.81 -40.80 -8.02
C ASP A 408 -13.61 -40.78 -8.97
N ALA A 409 -13.80 -41.19 -10.24
CA ALA A 409 -12.75 -41.11 -11.25
C ALA A 409 -12.33 -39.65 -11.53
N ALA A 410 -13.29 -38.72 -11.56
CA ALA A 410 -13.00 -37.29 -11.71
C ALA A 410 -12.19 -36.74 -10.53
N PHE A 411 -12.57 -37.11 -9.30
CA PHE A 411 -11.87 -36.74 -8.08
C PHE A 411 -10.42 -37.23 -8.08
N GLU A 412 -10.18 -38.51 -8.36
CA GLU A 412 -8.84 -39.09 -8.42
C GLU A 412 -7.99 -38.44 -9.52
N LYS A 413 -8.59 -38.16 -10.69
CA LYS A 413 -7.90 -37.45 -11.78
C LYS A 413 -7.50 -36.04 -11.37
N ALA A 414 -8.39 -35.28 -10.72
CA ALA A 414 -8.09 -33.94 -10.23
C ALA A 414 -6.93 -33.96 -9.22
N ARG A 415 -6.94 -34.92 -8.29
CA ARG A 415 -5.86 -35.11 -7.31
C ARG A 415 -4.53 -35.45 -7.99
N ALA A 416 -4.53 -36.37 -8.93
CA ALA A 416 -3.32 -36.76 -9.68
C ALA A 416 -2.68 -35.56 -10.40
N GLU A 417 -3.50 -34.72 -11.03
CA GLU A 417 -3.01 -33.51 -11.71
C GLU A 417 -2.45 -32.46 -10.73
N ILE A 418 -3.06 -32.29 -9.56
CA ILE A 418 -2.55 -31.42 -8.49
C ILE A 418 -1.19 -31.95 -7.99
N TYR A 419 -1.08 -33.24 -7.66
CA TYR A 419 0.19 -33.85 -7.23
C TYR A 419 1.29 -33.67 -8.29
N ARG A 420 0.96 -33.90 -9.57
CA ARG A 420 1.87 -33.71 -10.69
C ARG A 420 2.31 -32.25 -10.87
N PHE A 421 1.39 -31.30 -10.67
CA PHE A 421 1.71 -29.87 -10.74
C PHE A 421 2.68 -29.46 -9.63
N PHE A 422 2.42 -29.86 -8.38
CA PHE A 422 3.28 -29.49 -7.24
C PHE A 422 4.52 -30.38 -7.10
N ARG A 423 4.63 -31.47 -7.85
CA ARG A 423 5.70 -32.49 -7.69
C ARG A 423 5.76 -33.04 -6.27
N CYS A 424 4.59 -33.34 -5.70
CA CYS A 424 4.47 -34.02 -4.41
C CYS A 424 3.79 -35.38 -4.56
N ALA A 425 4.04 -36.26 -3.59
CA ALA A 425 3.49 -37.60 -3.55
C ALA A 425 2.30 -37.71 -2.57
N PRO A 426 1.28 -38.54 -2.86
CA PRO A 426 0.13 -38.74 -1.98
C PRO A 426 0.48 -39.32 -0.61
N GLU A 427 1.65 -39.96 -0.46
CA GLU A 427 2.18 -40.47 0.81
C GLU A 427 2.72 -39.35 1.70
N GLU A 428 3.13 -38.22 1.12
CA GLU A 428 3.69 -37.09 1.85
C GLU A 428 2.66 -35.97 2.06
N TYR A 429 1.84 -35.70 1.05
CA TYR A 429 0.86 -34.63 1.04
C TYR A 429 -0.58 -35.15 0.86
N GLU A 430 -1.48 -34.55 1.62
CA GLU A 430 -2.93 -34.75 1.48
C GLU A 430 -3.55 -33.51 0.81
N ILE A 431 -4.50 -33.74 -0.09
CA ILE A 431 -5.25 -32.69 -0.77
C ILE A 431 -6.62 -32.60 -0.11
N ILE A 432 -6.96 -31.40 0.38
CA ILE A 432 -8.25 -31.08 0.98
C ILE A 432 -8.90 -30.02 0.12
N PHE A 433 -10.01 -30.36 -0.53
CA PHE A 433 -10.73 -29.40 -1.37
C PHE A 433 -11.46 -28.37 -0.51
N THR A 434 -11.34 -27.10 -0.90
CA THR A 434 -11.94 -25.97 -0.20
C THR A 434 -12.62 -25.04 -1.22
N PRO A 435 -13.48 -24.10 -0.80
CA PRO A 435 -14.07 -23.16 -1.75
C PRO A 435 -13.07 -22.23 -2.44
N ASN A 436 -11.89 -21.99 -1.83
CA ASN A 436 -10.79 -21.15 -2.32
C ASN A 436 -9.61 -21.18 -1.32
N ALA A 437 -8.54 -20.44 -1.64
CA ALA A 437 -7.37 -20.27 -0.78
C ALA A 437 -7.73 -19.69 0.61
N SER A 438 -8.67 -18.74 0.69
CA SER A 438 -9.12 -18.21 1.97
C SER A 438 -9.79 -19.29 2.84
N GLY A 439 -10.56 -20.18 2.23
CA GLY A 439 -11.11 -21.36 2.91
C GLY A 439 -10.03 -22.32 3.41
N ALA A 440 -8.97 -22.54 2.62
CA ALA A 440 -7.81 -23.33 3.02
C ALA A 440 -7.05 -22.70 4.20
N ILE A 441 -6.83 -21.40 4.17
CA ILE A 441 -6.17 -20.65 5.25
C ILE A 441 -7.02 -20.68 6.52
N ARG A 442 -8.33 -20.45 6.41
CA ARG A 442 -9.27 -20.51 7.52
C ARG A 442 -9.26 -21.88 8.19
N LEU A 443 -9.24 -22.95 7.40
CA LEU A 443 -9.19 -24.33 7.90
C LEU A 443 -7.94 -24.54 8.77
N VAL A 444 -6.77 -24.07 8.33
CA VAL A 444 -5.56 -24.09 9.15
C VAL A 444 -5.75 -23.24 10.40
N ALA A 445 -6.26 -22.01 10.29
CA ALA A 445 -6.48 -21.10 11.43
C ALA A 445 -7.35 -21.72 12.54
N GLU A 446 -8.46 -22.35 12.14
CA GLU A 446 -9.40 -23.01 13.04
C GLU A 446 -8.78 -24.25 13.69
N SER A 447 -8.03 -25.03 12.92
CA SER A 447 -7.56 -26.35 13.32
C SER A 447 -6.19 -26.36 14.02
N PHE A 448 -5.41 -25.29 13.88
CA PHE A 448 -4.07 -25.24 14.43
C PHE A 448 -4.11 -25.25 15.97
N PRO A 449 -3.21 -26.01 16.63
CA PRO A 449 -3.18 -26.16 18.08
C PRO A 449 -2.52 -24.95 18.76
N PHE A 450 -3.01 -23.73 18.50
CA PHE A 450 -2.52 -22.55 19.19
C PHE A 450 -2.75 -22.68 20.69
N GLU A 451 -1.77 -22.22 21.48
CA GLU A 451 -1.81 -22.21 22.93
C GLU A 451 -1.05 -21.00 23.49
N SER A 452 -1.11 -20.82 24.82
CA SER A 452 -0.22 -19.87 25.49
C SER A 452 1.24 -20.30 25.28
N GLY A 453 2.07 -19.37 24.80
CA GLY A 453 3.45 -19.65 24.39
C GLY A 453 3.63 -19.86 22.88
N SER A 454 2.57 -20.17 22.13
CA SER A 454 2.61 -20.16 20.66
C SER A 454 2.85 -18.76 20.12
N GLU A 455 3.52 -18.71 18.97
CA GLU A 455 3.72 -17.49 18.19
C GLU A 455 3.25 -17.71 16.75
N VAL A 456 2.53 -16.73 16.22
CA VAL A 456 2.16 -16.65 14.81
C VAL A 456 2.93 -15.52 14.16
N LEU A 457 3.84 -15.86 13.25
CA LEU A 457 4.61 -14.91 12.48
C LEU A 457 3.91 -14.65 11.15
N LEU A 458 3.54 -13.41 10.90
CA LEU A 458 2.89 -12.94 9.67
C LEU A 458 3.80 -11.92 8.98
N THR A 459 3.84 -11.90 7.66
CA THR A 459 4.50 -10.80 6.92
C THR A 459 3.51 -9.67 6.63
N LYS A 460 4.00 -8.43 6.45
CA LYS A 460 3.15 -7.28 6.08
C LYS A 460 2.54 -7.38 4.68
N ASP A 461 3.16 -8.15 3.78
CA ASP A 461 2.68 -8.36 2.41
C ASP A 461 1.61 -9.45 2.30
N ASN A 462 1.10 -9.95 3.42
CA ASN A 462 0.05 -10.95 3.43
C ASN A 462 -1.27 -10.40 2.86
N HIS A 463 -2.00 -11.26 2.16
CA HIS A 463 -3.39 -10.99 1.81
C HIS A 463 -4.28 -11.01 3.07
N THR A 464 -5.39 -10.27 3.10
CA THR A 464 -6.32 -10.17 4.24
C THR A 464 -6.78 -11.53 4.79
N SER A 465 -6.90 -12.54 3.92
CA SER A 465 -7.23 -13.91 4.32
C SER A 465 -6.20 -14.51 5.28
N VAL A 466 -4.91 -14.23 5.11
CA VAL A 466 -3.84 -14.70 6.00
C VAL A 466 -3.88 -13.95 7.32
N HIS A 467 -4.17 -12.65 7.31
CA HIS A 467 -4.31 -11.86 8.54
C HIS A 467 -5.43 -12.38 9.45
N GLY A 468 -6.43 -13.08 8.93
CA GLY A 468 -7.47 -13.75 9.72
C GLY A 468 -6.94 -14.76 10.75
N LEU A 469 -5.75 -15.33 10.54
CA LEU A 469 -5.07 -16.22 11.51
C LEU A 469 -4.94 -15.58 12.90
N ARG A 470 -4.77 -14.25 12.95
CA ARG A 470 -4.52 -13.51 14.19
C ARG A 470 -5.66 -13.65 15.20
N GLU A 471 -6.91 -13.71 14.74
CA GLU A 471 -8.07 -13.76 15.63
C GLU A 471 -8.15 -15.13 16.31
N TYR A 472 -7.97 -16.20 15.53
CA TYR A 472 -7.93 -17.57 16.06
C TYR A 472 -6.74 -17.78 17.01
N ALA A 473 -5.56 -17.29 16.64
CA ALA A 473 -4.37 -17.36 17.48
C ALA A 473 -4.58 -16.67 18.83
N LYS A 474 -5.02 -15.40 18.82
CA LYS A 474 -5.27 -14.63 20.04
C LYS A 474 -6.36 -15.26 20.91
N SER A 475 -7.43 -15.78 20.32
CA SER A 475 -8.51 -16.44 21.08
C SER A 475 -8.05 -17.66 21.88
N LYS A 476 -6.94 -18.28 21.48
CA LYS A 476 -6.30 -19.43 22.15
C LYS A 476 -5.07 -19.03 23.00
N GLY A 477 -4.82 -17.73 23.17
CA GLY A 477 -3.71 -17.23 23.99
C GLY A 477 -2.35 -17.13 23.28
N ALA A 478 -2.28 -17.39 21.98
CA ALA A 478 -1.05 -17.25 21.21
C ALA A 478 -0.73 -15.78 20.91
N SER A 479 0.56 -15.47 20.81
CA SER A 479 1.04 -14.15 20.38
C SER A 479 1.09 -14.05 18.85
N VAL A 480 0.94 -12.84 18.32
CA VAL A 480 1.01 -12.57 16.87
C VAL A 480 2.08 -11.51 16.62
N LYS A 481 3.02 -11.80 15.73
CA LYS A 481 4.10 -10.89 15.34
C LYS A 481 4.09 -10.66 13.83
N TYR A 482 4.39 -9.43 13.43
CA TYR A 482 4.53 -9.00 12.06
C TYR A 482 6.00 -8.80 11.68
N VAL A 483 6.42 -9.45 10.60
CA VAL A 483 7.69 -9.24 9.93
C VAL A 483 7.50 -8.15 8.87
N PRO A 484 8.26 -7.05 8.95
CA PRO A 484 8.16 -5.94 8.01
C PRO A 484 8.80 -6.26 6.66
N LEU A 485 8.61 -5.35 5.70
CA LEU A 485 9.25 -5.40 4.39
C LEU A 485 10.43 -4.42 4.35
N ASP A 486 11.37 -4.67 3.45
CA ASP A 486 12.42 -3.73 3.09
C ASP A 486 11.92 -2.62 2.14
N LYS A 487 12.86 -1.79 1.66
CA LYS A 487 12.57 -0.69 0.72
C LYS A 487 12.05 -1.16 -0.65
N ASP A 488 12.39 -2.39 -1.04
CA ASP A 488 11.99 -3.00 -2.31
C ASP A 488 10.69 -3.82 -2.14
N LEU A 489 10.08 -3.74 -0.95
CA LEU A 489 8.85 -4.44 -0.54
C LEU A 489 9.00 -5.96 -0.50
N LEU A 490 10.22 -6.45 -0.23
CA LEU A 490 10.52 -7.86 0.06
C LEU A 490 10.56 -8.10 1.57
N ILE A 491 10.36 -9.34 2.03
CA ILE A 491 10.49 -9.69 3.46
C ILE A 491 11.87 -9.28 3.99
N LEU A 492 11.89 -8.49 5.06
CA LEU A 492 13.13 -8.05 5.68
C LEU A 492 13.87 -9.22 6.36
N ASP A 493 14.99 -9.64 5.76
CA ASP A 493 15.73 -10.85 6.14
C ASP A 493 16.18 -10.85 7.62
N SER A 494 16.74 -9.74 8.10
CA SER A 494 17.21 -9.62 9.49
C SER A 494 16.09 -9.75 10.53
N SER A 495 14.92 -9.19 10.24
CA SER A 495 13.76 -9.24 11.12
C SER A 495 13.12 -10.62 11.16
N MET A 496 13.01 -11.27 9.99
CA MET A 496 12.54 -12.65 9.90
C MET A 496 13.44 -13.59 10.71
N ARG A 497 14.77 -13.53 10.53
CA ARG A 497 15.72 -14.37 11.30
C ARG A 497 15.60 -14.18 12.80
N ARG A 498 15.58 -12.92 13.26
CA ARG A 498 15.43 -12.60 14.69
C ARG A 498 14.12 -13.15 15.26
N SER A 499 13.03 -13.07 14.49
CA SER A 499 11.73 -13.59 14.91
C SER A 499 11.75 -15.11 15.04
N LEU A 500 12.39 -15.81 14.09
CA LEU A 500 12.57 -17.26 14.12
C LEU A 500 13.50 -17.73 15.26
N GLU A 501 14.55 -16.97 15.57
CA GLU A 501 15.50 -17.31 16.65
C GLU A 501 14.89 -17.25 18.05
N LYS A 502 13.81 -16.47 18.22
CA LYS A 502 13.12 -16.30 19.51
C LYS A 502 12.03 -17.34 19.77
N LEU A 503 11.76 -18.23 18.82
CA LEU A 503 10.73 -19.25 18.97
C LEU A 503 11.14 -20.29 20.02
N ASP A 504 10.19 -20.68 20.87
CA ASP A 504 10.39 -21.72 21.86
C ASP A 504 9.95 -23.07 21.29
N PRO A 505 10.88 -23.99 20.97
CA PRO A 505 10.54 -25.24 20.28
C PRO A 505 9.59 -26.16 21.05
N ARG A 506 9.26 -25.86 22.32
CA ARG A 506 8.27 -26.60 23.12
C ARG A 506 6.83 -26.29 22.70
N HIS A 507 6.58 -25.16 22.06
CA HIS A 507 5.26 -24.71 21.66
C HIS A 507 5.05 -24.83 20.14
N PRO A 508 3.81 -25.03 19.67
CA PRO A 508 3.52 -25.05 18.24
C PRO A 508 3.49 -23.61 17.69
N HIS A 509 4.41 -23.30 16.79
CA HIS A 509 4.50 -22.00 16.11
C HIS A 509 4.07 -22.09 14.64
N LEU A 510 3.56 -20.98 14.09
CA LEU A 510 3.14 -20.90 12.68
C LEU A 510 3.76 -19.66 12.01
N LEU A 511 4.50 -19.86 10.93
CA LEU A 511 4.87 -18.81 9.99
C LEU A 511 3.90 -18.82 8.80
N ALA A 512 3.28 -17.69 8.48
CA ALA A 512 2.45 -17.55 7.29
C ALA A 512 2.89 -16.36 6.42
N TYR A 513 3.23 -16.63 5.17
CA TYR A 513 3.67 -15.62 4.20
C TYR A 513 3.28 -15.99 2.76
N PRO A 514 3.16 -15.01 1.86
CA PRO A 514 2.85 -15.28 0.47
C PRO A 514 4.13 -15.67 -0.28
N ALA A 515 4.03 -16.65 -1.16
CA ALA A 515 5.15 -16.96 -2.07
C ALA A 515 5.33 -15.88 -3.15
N GLN A 516 4.24 -15.21 -3.53
CA GLN A 516 4.24 -14.04 -4.38
C GLN A 516 3.21 -13.02 -3.87
N SER A 517 3.59 -11.75 -3.76
CA SER A 517 2.67 -10.66 -3.45
C SER A 517 1.56 -10.59 -4.48
N ASN A 518 0.31 -10.48 -4.01
CA ASN A 518 -0.80 -10.13 -4.89
C ASN A 518 -0.84 -8.63 -5.22
N ALA A 519 -0.15 -7.77 -4.46
CA ALA A 519 -0.13 -6.34 -4.68
C ALA A 519 0.99 -5.95 -5.65
N THR A 520 2.25 -6.17 -5.24
CA THR A 520 3.45 -5.73 -5.97
C THR A 520 3.97 -6.75 -6.97
N GLY A 521 3.48 -8.00 -6.90
CA GLY A 521 4.04 -9.12 -7.62
C GLY A 521 5.36 -9.65 -7.04
N ALA A 522 5.90 -9.06 -5.97
CA ALA A 522 7.16 -9.45 -5.35
C ALA A 522 7.19 -10.95 -5.05
N ARG A 523 8.28 -11.63 -5.42
CA ARG A 523 8.50 -13.05 -5.13
C ARG A 523 9.37 -13.18 -3.90
N HIS A 524 8.77 -13.62 -2.80
CA HIS A 524 9.50 -13.82 -1.57
C HIS A 524 10.31 -15.11 -1.62
N ASP A 525 11.47 -15.07 -0.98
CA ASP A 525 12.40 -16.19 -0.97
C ASP A 525 11.82 -17.40 -0.23
N LEU A 526 11.77 -18.55 -0.90
CA LEU A 526 11.24 -19.79 -0.32
C LEU A 526 12.19 -20.41 0.72
N LYS A 527 13.41 -19.87 0.89
CA LYS A 527 14.34 -20.27 1.97
C LYS A 527 13.73 -20.18 3.36
N TRP A 528 12.71 -19.34 3.55
CA TRP A 528 12.04 -19.20 4.85
C TRP A 528 11.29 -20.45 5.28
N ILE A 529 10.92 -21.33 4.34
CA ILE A 529 10.27 -22.61 4.66
C ILE A 529 11.19 -23.49 5.52
N PRO A 530 12.36 -23.95 5.02
CA PRO A 530 13.24 -24.80 5.83
C PRO A 530 13.77 -24.09 7.08
N LEU A 531 14.12 -22.80 6.98
CA LEU A 531 14.65 -22.04 8.13
C LEU A 531 13.64 -21.93 9.29
N ALA A 532 12.35 -21.77 8.99
CA ALA A 532 11.33 -21.73 10.03
C ALA A 532 11.07 -23.11 10.63
N GLN A 533 11.06 -24.16 9.80
CA GLN A 533 10.89 -25.54 10.24
C GLN A 533 12.03 -26.01 11.13
N GLU A 534 13.28 -25.62 10.83
CA GLU A 534 14.45 -25.87 11.68
C GLU A 534 14.33 -25.22 13.07
N LYS A 535 13.59 -24.12 13.18
CA LYS A 535 13.30 -23.42 14.45
C LYS A 535 12.01 -23.90 15.12
N GLY A 536 11.37 -24.96 14.61
CA GLY A 536 10.18 -25.57 15.19
C GLY A 536 8.85 -24.97 14.74
N ALA A 537 8.85 -24.00 13.82
CA ALA A 537 7.60 -23.46 13.26
C ALA A 537 7.10 -24.30 12.07
N MET A 538 5.79 -24.52 12.01
CA MET A 538 5.13 -24.96 10.78
C MET A 538 4.96 -23.77 9.84
N VAL A 539 4.90 -24.03 8.53
CA VAL A 539 4.83 -22.99 7.50
C VAL A 539 3.57 -23.11 6.66
N LEU A 540 2.75 -22.06 6.69
CA LEU A 540 1.68 -21.83 5.73
C LEU A 540 2.18 -20.92 4.61
N CYS A 541 2.25 -21.47 3.41
CA CYS A 541 2.63 -20.76 2.20
C CYS A 541 1.37 -20.39 1.40
N ASP A 542 1.03 -19.10 1.34
CA ASP A 542 -0.01 -18.62 0.43
C ASP A 542 0.56 -18.56 -0.98
N ALA A 543 0.18 -19.54 -1.80
CA ALA A 543 0.69 -19.69 -3.16
C ALA A 543 -0.29 -19.14 -4.21
N ALA A 544 -1.44 -18.56 -3.80
CA ALA A 544 -2.55 -18.23 -4.68
C ALA A 544 -2.21 -17.21 -5.79
N ALA A 545 -1.24 -16.32 -5.56
CA ALA A 545 -0.73 -15.39 -6.57
C ALA A 545 0.51 -15.91 -7.32
N LEU A 546 1.19 -16.94 -6.82
CA LEU A 546 2.37 -17.55 -7.46
C LEU A 546 1.98 -18.57 -8.53
N VAL A 547 1.11 -19.52 -8.16
CA VAL A 547 0.79 -20.71 -8.98
C VAL A 547 0.12 -20.46 -10.33
N PRO A 548 -0.50 -19.29 -10.61
CA PRO A 548 -0.94 -18.98 -11.97
C PRO A 548 0.19 -18.87 -13.00
N GLN A 549 1.42 -18.55 -12.57
CA GLN A 549 2.55 -18.25 -13.47
C GLN A 549 3.86 -18.93 -13.08
N SER A 550 3.91 -19.64 -11.96
CA SER A 550 5.12 -20.32 -11.53
C SER A 550 4.77 -21.53 -10.70
N ARG A 551 5.56 -22.59 -10.80
CA ARG A 551 5.37 -23.76 -9.96
C ARG A 551 5.98 -23.52 -8.56
N LEU A 552 5.29 -23.96 -7.52
CA LEU A 552 5.87 -24.22 -6.20
C LEU A 552 6.28 -25.70 -6.19
N ASP A 553 7.58 -25.98 -6.23
CA ASP A 553 8.10 -27.35 -6.36
C ASP A 553 8.28 -28.00 -4.99
N CYS A 554 7.38 -28.93 -4.65
CA CYS A 554 7.39 -29.66 -3.39
C CYS A 554 8.48 -30.73 -3.29
N SER A 555 9.22 -31.03 -4.35
CA SER A 555 10.44 -31.85 -4.24
C SER A 555 11.66 -31.05 -3.78
N VAL A 556 11.55 -29.71 -3.76
CA VAL A 556 12.63 -28.79 -3.36
C VAL A 556 12.30 -28.11 -2.03
N HIS A 557 11.10 -27.54 -1.92
CA HIS A 557 10.64 -26.87 -0.70
C HIS A 557 9.41 -27.58 -0.16
N HIS A 558 9.39 -27.88 1.14
CA HIS A 558 8.34 -28.71 1.74
C HIS A 558 7.47 -27.95 2.76
N PRO A 559 6.67 -26.93 2.35
CA PRO A 559 5.75 -26.27 3.28
C PRO A 559 4.81 -27.25 3.96
N ASP A 560 4.42 -26.94 5.20
CA ASP A 560 3.43 -27.72 5.93
C ASP A 560 2.04 -27.58 5.31
N PHE A 561 1.73 -26.36 4.83
CA PHE A 561 0.43 -25.99 4.28
C PHE A 561 0.61 -25.12 3.03
N ILE A 562 -0.06 -25.45 1.93
CA ILE A 562 -0.08 -24.66 0.69
C ILE A 562 -1.53 -24.34 0.34
N ALA A 563 -1.85 -23.05 0.23
CA ALA A 563 -3.19 -22.59 -0.10
C ALA A 563 -3.27 -22.05 -1.54
N ILE A 564 -4.25 -22.53 -2.32
CA ILE A 564 -4.47 -22.11 -3.71
C ILE A 564 -5.95 -21.94 -4.08
N SER A 565 -6.20 -21.21 -5.18
CA SER A 565 -7.53 -21.07 -5.79
C SER A 565 -7.46 -21.35 -7.29
N PHE A 566 -8.32 -22.21 -7.82
CA PHE A 566 -8.23 -22.65 -9.21
C PHE A 566 -8.64 -21.56 -10.22
N TYR A 567 -9.62 -20.71 -9.87
CA TYR A 567 -10.03 -19.58 -10.71
C TYR A 567 -8.90 -18.56 -10.95
N LYS A 568 -7.87 -18.50 -10.09
CA LYS A 568 -6.69 -17.66 -10.34
C LYS A 568 -5.72 -18.31 -11.32
N MET A 569 -5.70 -19.65 -11.38
CA MET A 569 -4.78 -20.41 -12.22
C MET A 569 -5.27 -20.52 -13.66
N PHE A 570 -6.56 -20.84 -13.85
CA PHE A 570 -7.14 -21.11 -15.17
C PHE A 570 -8.62 -20.67 -15.29
N GLY A 571 -9.09 -19.81 -14.38
CA GLY A 571 -10.33 -19.03 -14.54
C GLY A 571 -11.64 -19.74 -14.21
N HIS A 572 -11.68 -21.07 -14.29
CA HIS A 572 -12.84 -21.89 -13.98
C HIS A 572 -12.38 -23.22 -13.36
N PRO A 573 -12.98 -23.72 -12.27
CA PRO A 573 -14.19 -23.23 -11.63
C PRO A 573 -13.94 -22.21 -10.53
N THR A 574 -14.86 -21.25 -10.40
CA THR A 574 -15.01 -20.45 -9.18
C THR A 574 -15.61 -21.28 -8.05
N GLY A 575 -15.35 -20.90 -6.79
CA GLY A 575 -15.85 -21.68 -5.65
C GLY A 575 -15.12 -23.02 -5.45
N ALA A 576 -13.93 -23.17 -6.04
CA ALA A 576 -13.04 -24.29 -5.82
C ALA A 576 -11.58 -23.84 -5.64
N GLY A 577 -10.92 -24.47 -4.68
CA GLY A 577 -9.50 -24.39 -4.36
C GLY A 577 -9.09 -25.61 -3.55
N CYS A 578 -7.89 -25.59 -2.98
CA CYS A 578 -7.50 -26.62 -2.04
C CYS A 578 -6.43 -26.16 -1.08
N LEU A 579 -6.34 -26.88 0.03
CA LEU A 579 -5.20 -26.95 0.92
C LEU A 579 -4.41 -28.22 0.57
N LEU A 580 -3.14 -28.07 0.20
CA LEU A 580 -2.20 -29.19 0.26
C LEU A 580 -1.55 -29.16 1.64
N ALA A 581 -1.73 -30.22 2.42
CA ALA A 581 -1.20 -30.33 3.77
C ALA A 581 -0.24 -31.50 3.87
N ARG A 582 0.96 -31.27 4.40
CA ARG A 582 1.91 -32.35 4.66
C ARG A 582 1.30 -33.28 5.72
N ARG A 583 1.27 -34.59 5.47
CA ARG A 583 0.58 -35.55 6.35
C ARG A 583 1.09 -35.52 7.79
N SER A 584 2.39 -35.29 7.99
CA SER A 584 2.99 -35.12 9.32
C SER A 584 2.39 -33.96 10.11
N SER A 585 2.06 -32.88 9.41
CA SER A 585 1.59 -31.62 9.98
C SER A 585 0.07 -31.61 10.09
N LEU A 586 -0.62 -32.22 9.12
CA LEU A 586 -2.07 -32.45 9.15
C LEU A 586 -2.51 -33.29 10.36
N ARG A 587 -1.67 -34.25 10.80
CA ARG A 587 -1.93 -35.05 12.02
C ARG A 587 -1.95 -34.21 13.30
N LYS A 588 -1.27 -33.05 13.31
CA LYS A 588 -1.25 -32.12 14.45
C LYS A 588 -2.44 -31.18 14.47
N LEU A 589 -3.20 -31.10 13.37
CA LEU A 589 -4.40 -30.28 13.28
C LEU A 589 -5.61 -31.00 13.90
N THR A 590 -6.41 -30.26 14.66
CA THR A 590 -7.68 -30.73 15.23
C THR A 590 -8.83 -30.11 14.44
N PRO A 591 -9.70 -30.90 13.78
CA PRO A 591 -10.79 -30.35 12.98
C PRO A 591 -11.68 -29.39 13.79
N PRO A 592 -12.14 -28.26 13.21
CA PRO A 592 -13.19 -27.47 13.82
C PRO A 592 -14.46 -28.30 13.91
N SER A 593 -15.19 -28.20 15.03
CA SER A 593 -16.42 -28.96 15.22
C SER A 593 -17.46 -28.64 14.13
N PHE A 594 -17.71 -29.60 13.21
CA PHE A 594 -18.99 -29.81 12.50
C PHE A 594 -19.02 -31.14 11.68
N ALA A 595 -20.20 -31.57 11.21
CA ALA A 595 -20.46 -32.82 10.47
C ALA A 595 -21.62 -32.59 9.44
N GLY A 596 -21.81 -33.32 8.34
CA GLY A 596 -21.29 -34.63 7.95
C GLY A 596 -20.57 -34.68 6.59
N GLY A 597 -20.19 -35.89 6.18
CA GLY A 597 -19.11 -36.16 5.21
C GLY A 597 -17.79 -36.45 5.93
N ALA A 598 -17.41 -35.57 6.87
CA ALA A 598 -16.21 -35.64 7.70
C ALA A 598 -16.24 -36.69 8.85
N VAL A 599 -17.40 -37.27 9.14
CA VAL A 599 -17.62 -38.28 10.19
C VAL A 599 -18.09 -39.60 9.58
N CYS A 600 -17.68 -40.70 10.18
CA CYS A 600 -18.15 -42.04 9.82
C CYS A 600 -19.22 -42.58 10.78
N TYR A 601 -19.36 -42.00 11.98
CA TYR A 601 -20.36 -42.41 12.97
C TYR A 601 -20.75 -41.26 13.92
N TYR A 602 -22.02 -41.25 14.31
CA TYR A 602 -22.60 -40.39 15.34
C TYR A 602 -23.47 -41.26 16.26
N SER A 603 -23.29 -41.08 17.57
CA SER A 603 -24.17 -41.67 18.58
C SER A 603 -25.53 -40.97 18.57
N GLY A 604 -26.59 -41.68 18.16
CA GLY A 604 -27.95 -41.13 18.12
C GLY A 604 -28.47 -40.63 19.47
N PRO A 605 -29.58 -39.85 19.49
CA PRO A 605 -30.13 -39.18 20.69
C PRO A 605 -30.58 -40.08 21.85
N TRP A 606 -30.39 -41.41 21.73
CA TRP A 606 -30.73 -42.43 22.73
C TRP A 606 -29.54 -43.34 23.08
N SER A 607 -28.36 -43.03 22.56
CA SER A 607 -27.12 -43.71 22.92
C SER A 607 -26.69 -43.28 24.33
N PRO A 608 -26.22 -44.21 25.19
CA PRO A 608 -25.66 -43.86 26.50
C PRO A 608 -24.29 -43.15 26.39
N THR A 609 -23.76 -43.02 25.17
CA THR A 609 -22.50 -42.33 24.86
C THR A 609 -22.77 -41.18 23.91
N ASP A 610 -22.10 -40.04 24.12
CA ASP A 610 -22.07 -38.91 23.19
C ASP A 610 -20.73 -38.92 22.43
N ARG A 611 -20.73 -39.51 21.23
CA ARG A 611 -19.54 -39.79 20.43
C ARG A 611 -19.75 -39.44 18.96
N LEU A 612 -18.82 -38.66 18.44
CA LEU A 612 -18.64 -38.35 17.02
C LEU A 612 -17.32 -38.99 16.56
N LEU A 613 -17.38 -39.90 15.58
CA LEU A 613 -16.17 -40.50 15.00
C LEU A 613 -15.86 -39.84 13.66
N HIS A 614 -14.77 -39.09 13.63
CA HIS A 614 -14.24 -38.51 12.39
C HIS A 614 -13.64 -39.58 11.49
N ARG A 615 -13.70 -39.37 10.17
CA ARG A 615 -12.95 -40.20 9.23
C ARG A 615 -11.45 -40.09 9.48
N ASP A 616 -10.71 -41.10 9.07
CA ASP A 616 -9.25 -41.01 8.99
C ASP A 616 -8.85 -40.01 7.89
N ASP A 617 -7.57 -39.64 7.84
CA ASP A 617 -6.96 -38.81 6.78
C ASP A 617 -7.48 -37.36 6.62
N GLY A 618 -7.35 -36.78 5.41
CA GLY A 618 -7.79 -35.42 5.08
C GLY A 618 -9.29 -35.25 4.97
N LYS A 619 -10.06 -36.32 4.73
CA LYS A 619 -11.52 -36.28 4.58
C LYS A 619 -12.24 -35.78 5.83
N ARG A 620 -11.61 -35.88 7.01
CA ARG A 620 -12.13 -35.27 8.25
C ARG A 620 -12.21 -33.75 8.22
N PHE A 621 -11.57 -33.11 7.24
CA PHE A 621 -11.60 -31.67 7.02
C PHE A 621 -12.49 -31.27 5.83
N GLU A 622 -13.04 -32.25 5.09
CA GLU A 622 -13.96 -32.00 3.97
C GLU A 622 -15.41 -31.99 4.47
N VAL A 623 -15.79 -30.78 4.85
CA VAL A 623 -17.10 -30.34 5.31
C VAL A 623 -18.27 -30.51 4.34
N GLY A 624 -19.11 -31.54 4.45
CA GLY A 624 -20.32 -31.67 3.65
C GLY A 624 -20.10 -32.41 2.34
N THR A 625 -21.00 -32.18 1.38
CA THR A 625 -20.83 -32.74 0.03
C THR A 625 -19.80 -31.90 -0.71
N PRO A 626 -18.72 -32.50 -1.25
CA PRO A 626 -17.74 -31.74 -2.03
C PRO A 626 -18.37 -31.24 -3.33
N ASN A 627 -17.76 -30.22 -3.95
CA ASN A 627 -18.17 -29.72 -5.27
C ASN A 627 -17.77 -30.72 -6.37
N TYR A 628 -18.37 -31.91 -6.37
CA TYR A 628 -17.97 -33.04 -7.22
C TYR A 628 -18.13 -32.76 -8.71
N ALA A 629 -19.04 -31.85 -9.08
CA ALA A 629 -19.21 -31.38 -10.45
C ALA A 629 -17.96 -30.66 -11.00
N SER A 630 -17.14 -30.07 -10.11
CA SER A 630 -15.98 -29.27 -10.49
C SER A 630 -14.70 -30.07 -10.77
N PHE A 631 -14.62 -31.34 -10.35
CA PHE A 631 -13.38 -32.11 -10.43
C PHE A 631 -12.88 -32.33 -11.87
N HIS A 632 -13.80 -32.48 -12.83
CA HIS A 632 -13.44 -32.56 -14.24
C HIS A 632 -12.77 -31.28 -14.76
N ALA A 633 -13.40 -30.12 -14.53
CA ALA A 633 -12.82 -28.82 -14.87
C ALA A 633 -11.46 -28.59 -14.20
N ILE A 634 -11.29 -29.00 -12.94
CA ILE A 634 -10.01 -28.87 -12.23
C ILE A 634 -8.92 -29.67 -12.94
N ALA A 635 -9.16 -30.96 -13.23
CA ALA A 635 -8.20 -31.79 -13.94
C ALA A 635 -7.84 -31.22 -15.32
N GLN A 636 -8.85 -30.81 -16.11
CA GLN A 636 -8.67 -30.22 -17.43
C GLN A 636 -7.91 -28.88 -17.38
N GLY A 637 -8.13 -28.06 -16.35
CA GLY A 637 -7.42 -26.81 -16.14
C GLY A 637 -5.92 -27.02 -15.90
N PHE A 638 -5.55 -28.01 -15.09
CA PHE A 638 -4.14 -28.39 -14.91
C PHE A 638 -3.51 -28.99 -16.18
N GLU A 639 -4.25 -29.82 -16.92
CA GLU A 639 -3.81 -30.32 -18.22
C GLU A 639 -3.58 -29.17 -19.21
N PHE A 640 -4.48 -28.18 -19.26
CA PHE A 640 -4.35 -26.99 -20.10
C PHE A 640 -3.06 -26.21 -19.78
N LEU A 641 -2.83 -25.90 -18.50
CA LEU A 641 -1.59 -25.22 -18.08
C LEU A 641 -0.34 -26.04 -18.40
N SER A 642 -0.42 -27.36 -18.29
CA SER A 642 0.69 -28.26 -18.60
C SER A 642 1.00 -28.33 -20.09
N ARG A 643 -0.02 -28.27 -20.96
CA ARG A 643 0.18 -28.21 -22.42
C ARG A 643 0.80 -26.88 -22.84
N LEU A 644 0.39 -25.79 -22.21
CA LEU A 644 0.92 -24.46 -22.49
C LEU A 644 2.37 -24.27 -22.02
N GLY A 645 2.76 -24.91 -20.91
CA GLY A 645 4.07 -24.74 -20.31
C GLY A 645 4.14 -23.49 -19.41
N LEU A 646 4.34 -23.70 -18.10
CA LEU A 646 4.36 -22.60 -17.12
C LEU A 646 5.53 -21.64 -17.30
N ASP A 647 6.70 -22.13 -17.70
CA ASP A 647 7.89 -21.29 -17.90
C ASP A 647 7.70 -20.34 -19.09
N GLU A 648 7.05 -20.81 -20.16
CA GLU A 648 6.69 -19.99 -21.32
C GLU A 648 5.61 -18.95 -20.95
N LEU A 649 4.56 -19.38 -20.25
CA LEU A 649 3.52 -18.49 -19.72
C LEU A 649 4.11 -17.39 -18.82
N ARG A 650 5.07 -17.76 -17.96
CA ARG A 650 5.81 -16.80 -17.14
C ARG A 650 6.59 -15.83 -18.00
N ALA A 651 7.43 -16.33 -18.90
CA ALA A 651 8.32 -15.53 -19.72
C ALA A 651 7.54 -14.48 -20.54
N ARG A 652 6.46 -14.90 -21.21
CA ARG A 652 5.64 -13.99 -22.03
C ARG A 652 4.91 -12.94 -21.20
N SER A 653 4.33 -13.31 -20.06
CA SER A 653 3.58 -12.37 -19.20
C SER A 653 4.54 -11.36 -18.56
N THR A 654 5.71 -11.84 -18.10
CA THR A 654 6.77 -11.00 -17.55
C THR A 654 7.36 -10.07 -18.61
N ALA A 655 7.47 -10.47 -19.88
CA ALA A 655 7.90 -9.58 -20.96
C ALA A 655 6.93 -8.40 -21.15
N LEU A 656 5.61 -8.66 -21.15
CA LEU A 656 4.59 -7.60 -21.23
C LEU A 656 4.67 -6.63 -20.04
N ALA A 657 4.79 -7.17 -18.82
CA ALA A 657 4.93 -6.35 -17.61
C ALA A 657 6.20 -5.48 -17.66
N ARG A 658 7.34 -6.07 -18.04
CA ARG A 658 8.63 -5.36 -18.16
C ARG A 658 8.57 -4.24 -19.18
N TRP A 659 8.07 -4.54 -20.38
CA TRP A 659 7.92 -3.53 -21.41
C TRP A 659 7.04 -2.37 -20.92
N LEU A 660 5.89 -2.69 -20.29
CA LEU A 660 5.00 -1.66 -19.78
C LEU A 660 5.69 -0.81 -18.70
N GLU A 661 6.38 -1.42 -17.74
CA GLU A 661 7.12 -0.68 -16.71
C GLU A 661 8.16 0.26 -17.30
N THR A 662 8.99 -0.23 -18.22
CA THR A 662 9.99 0.59 -18.91
C THR A 662 9.36 1.78 -19.62
N ARG A 663 8.29 1.54 -20.41
CA ARG A 663 7.63 2.61 -21.16
C ARG A 663 6.93 3.62 -20.28
N LEU A 664 6.33 3.20 -19.16
CA LEU A 664 5.68 4.11 -18.22
C LEU A 664 6.68 4.98 -17.47
N LEU A 665 7.86 4.46 -17.13
CA LEU A 665 8.93 5.21 -16.45
C LEU A 665 9.59 6.27 -17.34
N GLU A 666 9.48 6.13 -18.67
CA GLU A 666 9.93 7.12 -19.65
C GLU A 666 9.00 8.33 -19.77
N LEU A 667 7.74 8.21 -19.33
CA LEU A 667 6.74 9.27 -19.48
C LEU A 667 6.94 10.38 -18.45
N ARG A 668 7.09 11.61 -18.93
CA ARG A 668 7.26 12.82 -18.12
C ARG A 668 6.39 13.94 -18.66
N HIS A 669 5.82 14.73 -17.75
CA HIS A 669 5.17 15.98 -18.12
C HIS A 669 6.21 16.93 -18.75
N ASP A 670 5.81 17.71 -19.75
CA ASP A 670 6.65 18.74 -20.38
C ASP A 670 6.31 20.15 -19.87
N ILE A 671 5.12 20.32 -19.29
CA ILE A 671 4.67 21.55 -18.62
C ILE A 671 4.94 21.53 -17.11
N LYS A 672 4.88 22.71 -16.51
CA LYS A 672 4.89 22.93 -15.05
C LYS A 672 6.11 22.29 -14.36
N ALA A 673 5.93 21.24 -13.57
CA ALA A 673 6.97 20.64 -12.76
C ALA A 673 7.84 19.62 -13.52
N GLN A 674 7.53 19.31 -14.79
CA GLN A 674 8.28 18.33 -15.60
C GLN A 674 8.54 17.01 -14.87
N THR A 675 7.54 16.56 -14.12
CA THR A 675 7.62 15.40 -13.24
C THR A 675 7.38 14.09 -14.00
N PRO A 676 7.82 12.95 -13.45
CA PRO A 676 7.40 11.64 -13.96
C PRO A 676 5.87 11.50 -13.89
N LEU A 677 5.29 10.88 -14.90
CA LEU A 677 3.85 10.63 -14.95
C LEU A 677 3.41 9.58 -13.91
N CYS A 678 4.28 8.65 -13.55
CA CYS A 678 3.92 7.56 -12.64
C CYS A 678 5.05 7.18 -11.70
N ARG A 679 4.69 6.49 -10.61
CA ARG A 679 5.59 5.77 -9.72
C ARG A 679 5.15 4.32 -9.67
N ILE A 680 6.09 3.42 -9.93
CA ILE A 680 5.89 1.97 -9.88
C ILE A 680 6.47 1.47 -8.56
N TYR A 681 5.74 0.58 -7.89
CA TYR A 681 6.07 0.05 -6.57
C TYR A 681 6.41 -1.44 -6.63
N GLY A 682 7.33 -1.87 -5.76
CA GLY A 682 7.80 -3.26 -5.69
C GLY A 682 9.23 -3.42 -6.18
N PRO A 683 9.75 -4.65 -6.13
CA PRO A 683 11.14 -4.91 -6.44
C PRO A 683 11.40 -4.84 -7.96
N PRO A 684 12.67 -4.86 -8.37
CA PRO A 684 13.06 -4.99 -9.77
C PRO A 684 12.41 -6.20 -10.48
N PRO A 685 12.24 -6.16 -11.82
CA PRO A 685 11.50 -7.17 -12.59
C PRO A 685 12.03 -8.62 -12.53
N GLU A 686 13.25 -8.84 -12.06
CA GLU A 686 13.83 -10.16 -11.79
C GLU A 686 13.27 -10.81 -10.51
N HIS A 687 12.76 -10.00 -9.59
CA HIS A 687 12.27 -10.41 -8.27
C HIS A 687 10.74 -10.33 -8.14
N LYS A 688 10.00 -10.21 -9.24
CA LYS A 688 8.52 -10.19 -9.24
C LYS A 688 7.89 -10.92 -10.42
N GLY A 689 6.60 -11.24 -10.27
CA GLY A 689 5.74 -11.77 -11.33
C GLY A 689 5.29 -10.70 -12.32
N ALA A 690 4.32 -11.04 -13.19
CA ALA A 690 3.81 -10.13 -14.22
C ALA A 690 2.75 -9.14 -13.70
N THR A 691 3.05 -8.51 -12.56
CA THR A 691 2.18 -7.55 -11.87
C THR A 691 2.89 -6.21 -11.76
N VAL A 692 2.20 -5.14 -12.14
CA VAL A 692 2.67 -3.76 -12.04
C VAL A 692 1.73 -3.02 -11.10
N MET A 693 2.24 -2.62 -9.93
CA MET A 693 1.54 -1.74 -9.00
C MET A 693 2.07 -0.32 -9.17
N LEU A 694 1.19 0.66 -9.40
CA LEU A 694 1.59 2.03 -9.65
C LEU A 694 0.56 3.08 -9.20
N ASN A 695 1.03 4.32 -9.05
CA ASN A 695 0.18 5.51 -9.03
C ASN A 695 0.59 6.46 -10.16
N PHE A 696 -0.39 7.16 -10.71
CA PHE A 696 -0.16 8.26 -11.65
C PHE A 696 -0.09 9.59 -10.90
N PHE A 697 0.69 10.51 -11.42
CA PHE A 697 0.88 11.87 -10.93
C PHE A 697 0.55 12.85 -12.02
N ASP A 698 -0.02 13.97 -11.64
CA ASP A 698 -0.38 15.05 -12.54
C ASP A 698 0.81 15.98 -12.82
N CYS A 699 0.61 17.00 -13.66
CA CYS A 699 1.70 17.92 -14.03
C CYS A 699 2.25 18.77 -12.87
N TYR A 700 1.63 18.71 -11.69
CA TYR A 700 2.07 19.33 -10.45
C TYR A 700 2.72 18.36 -9.47
N ASN A 701 2.87 17.08 -9.86
CA ASN A 701 3.31 15.99 -9.01
C ASN A 701 2.29 15.59 -7.93
N ALA A 702 1.01 15.92 -8.12
CA ALA A 702 -0.07 15.45 -7.26
C ALA A 702 -0.58 14.09 -7.73
N VAL A 703 -0.96 13.21 -6.81
CA VAL A 703 -1.46 11.88 -7.17
C VAL A 703 -2.82 12.00 -7.85
N PHE A 704 -2.98 11.36 -9.01
CA PHE A 704 -4.31 11.12 -9.57
C PHE A 704 -5.06 10.13 -8.69
N PRO A 705 -6.29 10.44 -8.24
CA PRO A 705 -7.08 9.49 -7.46
C PRO A 705 -7.23 8.16 -8.20
N HIS A 706 -6.79 7.05 -7.61
CA HIS A 706 -6.77 5.76 -8.31
C HIS A 706 -8.18 5.30 -8.74
N ALA A 707 -9.22 5.70 -7.99
CA ALA A 707 -10.62 5.38 -8.32
C ALA A 707 -11.10 6.15 -9.56
N LEU A 708 -10.60 7.37 -9.76
CA LEU A 708 -10.85 8.15 -10.96
C LEU A 708 -10.14 7.52 -12.16
N VAL A 709 -8.84 7.21 -12.02
CA VAL A 709 -8.06 6.54 -13.06
C VAL A 709 -8.72 5.24 -13.51
N LYS A 710 -9.17 4.39 -12.58
CA LYS A 710 -9.86 3.14 -12.91
C LYS A 710 -11.13 3.39 -13.73
N ARG A 711 -12.02 4.28 -13.29
CA ARG A 711 -13.27 4.58 -14.00
C ARG A 711 -13.01 5.12 -15.41
N THR A 712 -11.99 5.96 -15.57
CA THR A 712 -11.59 6.45 -16.89
C THR A 712 -11.01 5.32 -17.75
N ALA A 713 -10.16 4.44 -17.20
CA ALA A 713 -9.64 3.30 -17.97
C ALA A 713 -10.78 2.37 -18.45
N GLU A 714 -11.76 2.10 -17.58
CA GLU A 714 -12.91 1.23 -17.88
C GLU A 714 -13.81 1.80 -18.99
N SER A 715 -13.98 3.13 -19.07
CA SER A 715 -14.75 3.73 -20.17
C SER A 715 -14.10 3.50 -21.54
N PHE A 716 -12.78 3.20 -21.58
CA PHE A 716 -12.03 2.81 -22.76
C PHE A 716 -11.81 1.29 -22.89
N GLY A 717 -12.57 0.47 -22.16
CA GLY A 717 -12.51 -1.00 -22.22
C GLY A 717 -11.17 -1.55 -21.70
N ILE A 718 -10.64 -0.94 -20.64
CA ILE A 718 -9.42 -1.39 -19.98
C ILE A 718 -9.78 -1.74 -18.53
N THR A 719 -9.80 -3.03 -18.22
CA THR A 719 -10.15 -3.52 -16.89
C THR A 719 -8.89 -3.62 -16.03
N VAL A 720 -8.80 -2.78 -15.00
CA VAL A 720 -7.71 -2.78 -14.00
C VAL A 720 -8.29 -2.84 -12.58
N ARG A 721 -7.44 -3.11 -11.59
CA ARG A 721 -7.82 -3.07 -10.17
C ARG A 721 -7.27 -1.83 -9.48
N ASN A 722 -8.01 -1.29 -8.51
CA ASN A 722 -7.58 -0.17 -7.68
C ASN A 722 -7.75 -0.47 -6.17
N GLY A 723 -7.19 0.41 -5.34
CA GLY A 723 -7.31 0.37 -3.88
C GLY A 723 -6.15 -0.38 -3.21
N CYS A 724 -6.44 -1.07 -2.11
CA CYS A 724 -5.42 -1.77 -1.31
C CYS A 724 -5.24 -3.25 -1.70
N PHE A 725 -5.95 -3.75 -2.71
CA PHE A 725 -5.87 -5.13 -3.21
C PHE A 725 -6.05 -6.22 -2.15
N CYS A 726 -6.75 -5.94 -1.05
CA CYS A 726 -6.80 -6.83 0.13
C CYS A 726 -5.40 -7.17 0.68
N ASN A 727 -4.46 -6.23 0.59
CA ASN A 727 -3.09 -6.32 1.10
C ASN A 727 -2.67 -4.92 1.57
N LEU A 728 -3.27 -4.50 2.69
CA LEU A 728 -3.11 -3.15 3.21
C LEU A 728 -1.67 -2.90 3.65
N GLY A 729 -0.97 -3.90 4.20
CA GLY A 729 0.38 -3.72 4.74
C GLY A 729 1.42 -3.34 3.68
N ALA A 730 1.50 -4.08 2.57
CA ALA A 730 2.41 -3.71 1.47
C ALA A 730 2.01 -2.40 0.80
N VAL A 731 0.71 -2.17 0.60
CA VAL A 731 0.22 -0.94 -0.04
C VAL A 731 0.51 0.28 0.81
N GLN A 732 0.23 0.22 2.13
CA GLN A 732 0.55 1.31 3.05
C GLN A 732 2.05 1.62 3.04
N GLN A 733 2.91 0.59 3.10
CA GLN A 733 4.36 0.80 3.06
C GLN A 733 4.81 1.41 1.73
N ALA A 734 4.25 0.98 0.60
CA ALA A 734 4.57 1.49 -0.73
C ALA A 734 4.12 2.94 -0.94
N THR A 735 2.90 3.26 -0.54
CA THR A 735 2.26 4.55 -0.84
C THR A 735 2.49 5.60 0.22
N TYR A 736 3.12 5.25 1.35
CA TYR A 736 3.34 6.14 2.48
C TYR A 736 3.91 7.51 2.06
N THR A 737 5.01 7.50 1.30
CA THR A 737 5.70 8.72 0.84
C THR A 737 4.88 9.56 -0.14
N THR A 738 3.80 8.98 -0.66
CA THR A 738 2.98 9.57 -1.71
C THR A 738 1.66 10.10 -1.14
N ALA A 739 1.13 9.43 -0.12
CA ALA A 739 -0.21 9.68 0.41
C ALA A 739 -0.20 10.37 1.79
N GLY A 740 0.94 10.39 2.49
CA GLY A 740 1.12 11.05 3.80
C GLY A 740 0.90 10.12 4.99
N ALA A 741 1.26 10.60 6.20
CA ALA A 741 1.25 9.83 7.45
C ALA A 741 -0.16 9.46 7.94
N GLU A 742 -1.14 10.36 7.73
CA GLU A 742 -2.51 10.15 8.21
C GLU A 742 -3.22 8.98 7.52
N HIS A 743 -2.76 8.57 6.33
CA HIS A 743 -3.23 7.39 5.62
C HIS A 743 -2.97 6.06 6.34
N CYS A 744 -2.02 6.03 7.27
CA CYS A 744 -1.62 4.82 7.98
C CYS A 744 -2.25 4.69 9.38
N GLU A 745 -2.92 5.73 9.89
CA GLU A 745 -3.46 5.78 11.25
C GLU A 745 -4.99 5.70 11.30
N LEU A 746 -5.57 4.90 10.40
CA LEU A 746 -7.01 4.80 10.12
C LEU A 746 -7.90 4.42 11.32
N ASP A 747 -7.33 3.94 12.42
CA ASP A 747 -8.08 3.43 13.60
C ASP A 747 -7.66 4.07 14.94
N LYS A 748 -6.58 4.88 15.00
CA LYS A 748 -6.11 5.47 16.27
C LYS A 748 -7.08 6.51 16.86
N THR A 749 -8.11 6.90 16.11
CA THR A 749 -9.09 7.92 16.47
C THR A 749 -10.53 7.40 16.45
N GLU A 750 -10.75 6.09 16.32
CA GLU A 750 -12.08 5.48 16.13
C GLU A 750 -12.88 6.13 14.97
N LYS A 751 -12.21 6.77 14.00
CA LYS A 751 -12.85 7.52 12.91
C LYS A 751 -13.46 6.61 11.82
N ILE A 752 -13.07 5.34 11.79
CA ILE A 752 -13.58 4.34 10.83
C ILE A 752 -14.30 3.25 11.62
N LEU A 753 -15.58 3.50 11.87
CA LEU A 753 -16.43 2.61 12.67
C LEU A 753 -17.11 1.53 11.83
N ASP A 754 -17.09 1.67 10.50
CA ASP A 754 -17.81 0.80 9.58
C ASP A 754 -17.20 0.78 8.16
N CYS A 755 -17.53 -0.26 7.38
CA CYS A 755 -17.02 -0.46 6.03
C CYS A 755 -17.43 0.66 5.05
N LYS A 756 -18.63 1.21 5.19
CA LYS A 756 -19.11 2.29 4.31
C LYS A 756 -18.29 3.56 4.54
N THR A 757 -18.01 3.90 5.79
CA THR A 757 -17.15 5.04 6.14
C THR A 757 -15.72 4.84 5.61
N PHE A 758 -15.18 3.61 5.66
CA PHE A 758 -13.89 3.29 5.05
C PHE A 758 -13.93 3.50 3.53
N ASP A 759 -14.92 2.91 2.85
CA ASP A 759 -15.06 3.03 1.41
C ASP A 759 -15.23 4.49 0.98
N ASP A 760 -16.15 5.24 1.60
CA ASP A 760 -16.47 6.62 1.23
C ASP A 760 -15.32 7.59 1.52
N LYS A 761 -14.64 7.46 2.67
CA LYS A 761 -13.60 8.41 3.07
C LYS A 761 -12.21 8.05 2.54
N ILE A 762 -11.94 6.78 2.24
CA ILE A 762 -10.59 6.29 1.93
C ILE A 762 -10.50 5.78 0.49
N LEU A 763 -11.31 4.78 0.12
CA LEU A 763 -11.22 4.14 -1.20
C LEU A 763 -11.84 5.00 -2.32
N ASN A 764 -13.02 5.59 -2.08
CA ASN A 764 -13.79 6.39 -3.04
C ASN A 764 -13.16 7.76 -3.28
N LYS A 765 -12.52 8.34 -2.26
CA LYS A 765 -11.66 9.51 -2.44
C LYS A 765 -10.43 9.20 -3.30
N GLY A 766 -10.03 7.93 -3.38
CA GLY A 766 -8.95 7.47 -4.25
C GLY A 766 -7.55 7.91 -3.83
N ASN A 767 -7.42 8.48 -2.63
CA ASN A 767 -6.17 9.01 -2.13
C ASN A 767 -5.32 7.92 -1.46
N CYS A 768 -5.93 6.80 -1.01
CA CYS A 768 -5.26 5.70 -0.33
C CYS A 768 -5.37 4.40 -1.13
N GLY A 769 -4.26 3.98 -1.73
CA GLY A 769 -4.20 2.80 -2.56
C GLY A 769 -3.34 3.02 -3.81
N ALA A 770 -3.43 2.08 -4.74
CA ALA A 770 -2.77 2.18 -6.03
C ALA A 770 -3.64 1.61 -7.15
N ILE A 771 -3.14 1.70 -8.39
CA ILE A 771 -3.59 0.88 -9.52
C ILE A 771 -2.73 -0.38 -9.60
N ARG A 772 -3.35 -1.52 -9.91
CA ARG A 772 -2.66 -2.77 -10.24
C ARG A 772 -3.07 -3.23 -11.63
N VAL A 773 -2.05 -3.47 -12.45
CA VAL A 773 -2.10 -4.12 -13.76
C VAL A 773 -1.44 -5.47 -13.62
N SER A 774 -2.07 -6.53 -14.14
CA SER A 774 -1.52 -7.88 -14.11
C SER A 774 -1.84 -8.63 -15.40
N PHE A 775 -0.81 -9.19 -16.01
CA PHE A 775 -0.90 -9.95 -17.25
C PHE A 775 -1.05 -11.45 -16.96
N GLY A 776 -1.71 -12.20 -17.83
CA GLY A 776 -1.95 -13.64 -17.65
C GLY A 776 -2.28 -14.39 -18.94
N LEU A 777 -3.08 -15.45 -18.84
CA LEU A 777 -3.30 -16.43 -19.93
C LEU A 777 -3.74 -15.81 -21.26
N GLY A 778 -4.63 -14.82 -21.20
CA GLY A 778 -5.22 -14.20 -22.39
C GLY A 778 -4.53 -12.91 -22.83
N SER A 779 -3.48 -12.45 -22.15
CA SER A 779 -2.87 -11.15 -22.43
C SER A 779 -1.92 -11.20 -23.63
N ASN A 780 -1.95 -10.18 -24.47
CA ASN A 780 -0.98 -9.98 -25.55
C ASN A 780 -0.39 -8.54 -25.55
N PHE A 781 0.47 -8.25 -26.53
CA PHE A 781 1.10 -6.92 -26.66
C PHE A 781 0.08 -5.79 -26.86
N ARG A 782 -1.04 -6.07 -27.53
CA ARG A 782 -2.11 -5.09 -27.73
C ARG A 782 -2.72 -4.63 -26.41
N ASP A 783 -2.90 -5.52 -25.44
CA ASP A 783 -3.41 -5.17 -24.11
C ASP A 783 -2.44 -4.22 -23.36
N ALA A 784 -1.14 -4.54 -23.39
CA ALA A 784 -0.10 -3.68 -22.79
C ALA A 784 -0.04 -2.30 -23.46
N TYR A 785 -0.12 -2.27 -24.79
CA TYR A 785 -0.11 -1.04 -25.57
C TYR A 785 -1.33 -0.14 -25.30
N ARG A 786 -2.53 -0.73 -25.14
CA ARG A 786 -3.74 0.02 -24.76
C ARG A 786 -3.59 0.73 -23.43
N PHE A 787 -3.04 0.05 -22.42
CA PHE A 787 -2.80 0.68 -21.12
C PHE A 787 -1.70 1.76 -21.20
N TYR A 788 -0.66 1.53 -22.01
CA TYR A 788 0.36 2.56 -22.27
C TYR A 788 -0.23 3.81 -22.95
N LEU A 789 -1.08 3.65 -23.96
CA LEU A 789 -1.78 4.77 -24.59
C LEU A 789 -2.66 5.52 -23.60
N PHE A 790 -3.41 4.80 -22.78
CA PHE A 790 -4.19 5.39 -21.70
C PHE A 790 -3.33 6.22 -20.75
N ALA A 791 -2.19 5.71 -20.29
CA ALA A 791 -1.26 6.46 -19.46
C ALA A 791 -0.77 7.73 -20.17
N ARG A 792 -0.39 7.65 -21.45
CA ARG A 792 0.03 8.83 -22.23
C ARG A 792 -1.02 9.93 -22.28
N CYS A 793 -2.31 9.58 -22.34
CA CYS A 793 -3.40 10.56 -22.33
C CYS A 793 -3.47 11.39 -21.04
N LEU A 794 -2.86 10.92 -19.94
CA LEU A 794 -2.79 11.62 -18.66
C LEU A 794 -1.63 12.63 -18.60
N LEU A 795 -0.73 12.64 -19.59
CA LEU A 795 0.35 13.63 -19.65
C LEU A 795 -0.21 15.04 -19.68
N ASN A 796 0.57 15.96 -19.11
CA ASN A 796 0.32 17.40 -19.10
C ASN A 796 -1.08 17.81 -18.56
N THR A 797 -1.72 16.94 -17.78
CA THR A 797 -3.08 17.12 -17.28
C THR A 797 -3.05 17.33 -15.77
N GLU A 798 -3.93 18.17 -15.22
CA GLU A 798 -4.21 18.28 -13.78
C GLU A 798 -5.23 17.24 -13.32
N GLY A 799 -5.11 16.76 -12.08
CA GLY A 799 -6.06 15.81 -11.46
C GLY A 799 -7.54 16.20 -11.62
N ALA A 800 -7.85 17.47 -11.43
CA ALA A 800 -9.22 18.00 -11.53
C ALA A 800 -9.81 17.89 -12.96
N ARG A 801 -8.98 18.06 -14.00
CA ARG A 801 -9.41 18.01 -15.40
C ARG A 801 -9.81 16.60 -15.86
N LEU A 802 -9.24 15.58 -15.24
CA LEU A 802 -9.64 14.19 -15.48
C LEU A 802 -11.07 13.92 -14.98
N ALA A 803 -11.49 14.55 -13.88
CA ALA A 803 -12.84 14.41 -13.35
C ALA A 803 -13.89 15.06 -14.28
N ASP A 804 -13.58 16.26 -14.81
CA ASP A 804 -14.43 16.96 -15.79
C ASP A 804 -14.72 16.06 -17.02
N THR A 805 -13.73 15.29 -17.46
CA THR A 805 -13.84 14.43 -18.65
C THR A 805 -14.86 13.30 -18.48
N LEU A 806 -15.06 12.80 -17.26
CA LEU A 806 -16.09 11.79 -16.97
C LEU A 806 -17.48 12.39 -16.80
N ALA A 807 -17.58 13.64 -16.32
CA ALA A 807 -18.86 14.33 -16.17
C ALA A 807 -19.50 14.69 -17.52
N ASP A 808 -18.65 14.95 -18.54
CA ASP A 808 -19.07 15.23 -19.92
C ASP A 808 -19.36 13.95 -20.74
N ALA A 809 -19.07 12.75 -20.20
CA ALA A 809 -19.32 11.48 -20.89
C ALA A 809 -20.80 11.10 -20.78
N PRO A 810 -21.50 10.79 -21.89
CA PRO A 810 -22.88 10.34 -21.83
C PRO A 810 -22.94 9.04 -21.01
N VAL A 811 -23.81 9.03 -20.00
CA VAL A 811 -24.15 7.84 -19.23
C VAL A 811 -24.82 6.87 -20.20
N ASN A 812 -24.07 5.90 -20.71
CA ASN A 812 -24.59 4.79 -21.49
C ASN A 812 -24.94 3.62 -20.59
#